data_AF-A6GEC3-F1
#
_entry.id   AF-A6GEC3-F1
#
_cell.length_a   1.000
_cell.length_b   1.000
_cell.length_c   1.000
_cell.angle_alpha   90.00
_cell.angle_beta   90.00
_cell.angle_gamma   90.00
#
_symmetry.space_group_name_H-M   'P 1'
#
loop_
_entity.id
_entity.type
_entity.pdbx_description
1 polymer ?
#
loop_
_entity_poly.entity_id
_entity_poly.type
_entity_poly.pdbx_seq_one_letter_code
_entity_poly.pdbx_strand_id
1 'polypeptide(L)'
;MSGLYHERLLAHAHDPCCGPVPEDPTVEACATNPLCGDEVRVAARVEDGRFAALGCAVEACAVCVASASIMSALLREQPVSTLDEGLRALEAVVAGDAQLDSALAESDLDVFAALADYPSRRSCAFLPWRALEEALHGAPPQAKDDASSPRAPAIAPSVSAANTAWEAVAAARALGRDPAIATLIDVVGSSPCPVGSRMVVSATGEFWGSVSGGCVESMVVQAGLELLDAPEPTPRILEFDIANSQVGAVGLPCGGRIRVAVSQAPSPAHIQALRALAATNAGVRLLDLRTGDARLVAAPAFPELASLSPSLPSFAREALDAGPRLLEEGETQVLVEPLRAPPRLVLVGGTHVAQKLARLAREVDLEPVIVEPRAALADHRRFPGVEVLRERPERALPRLIDARTAVVMLTHDRKLDDPALRVALTSPACYVGALGSRKTASARLERLREAGLSEDALARLHGPAGVAIGGKGAGEIALSILAEVVATRRQKAARERRVGAVVLAAGSSRRAGPINKLLHVIDGEPMIRAVVRKTLAAGASPCVVVLGHEAERVREALAELPVAFVLNPEHAEGMGPSIARGVEAIAQTAVDASFVVLGDMPHVRVEDLERLIAAHRASTQHLIVAPEAGSGDQRRLGNPVLWPRRYFHELTRLRGDRGAKAILLGAPGAVLRVAIEDPGVLIDVDVPGPR
;
A
#
# COMPACT_ATOMS: atom_id res chain seq x y z
N MET A 1 -20.65 -20.64 20.42
CA MET A 1 -21.04 -19.47 19.60
C MET A 1 -20.28 -18.26 20.14
N SER A 2 -19.04 -18.05 19.69
CA SER A 2 -18.05 -17.16 20.33
C SER A 2 -17.73 -15.94 19.45
N GLY A 3 -18.75 -15.16 19.11
CA GLY A 3 -18.60 -13.89 18.39
C GLY A 3 -18.98 -12.72 19.31
N LEU A 4 -18.39 -11.54 19.09
CA LEU A 4 -18.65 -10.34 19.89
C LEU A 4 -20.13 -9.96 19.95
N TYR A 5 -20.87 -10.15 18.86
CA TYR A 5 -22.29 -9.80 18.74
C TYR A 5 -23.15 -11.04 18.83
N HIS A 6 -23.04 -11.74 19.96
CA HIS A 6 -23.92 -12.85 20.25
C HIS A 6 -25.33 -12.35 20.59
N GLU A 7 -26.29 -13.27 20.54
CA GLU A 7 -27.72 -12.99 20.63
C GLU A 7 -28.11 -12.17 21.87
N ARG A 8 -27.55 -12.49 23.05
CA ARG A 8 -27.78 -11.72 24.29
C ARG A 8 -27.32 -10.25 24.21
N LEU A 9 -26.15 -9.96 23.63
CA LEU A 9 -25.66 -8.58 23.48
C LEU A 9 -26.55 -7.81 22.49
N LEU A 10 -26.91 -8.44 21.37
CA LEU A 10 -27.80 -7.84 20.37
C LEU A 10 -29.21 -7.61 20.91
N ALA A 11 -29.71 -8.46 21.81
CA ALA A 11 -31.01 -8.25 22.45
C ALA A 11 -31.04 -6.92 23.23
N HIS A 12 -30.03 -6.65 24.06
CA HIS A 12 -29.92 -5.36 24.76
C HIS A 12 -29.71 -4.18 23.82
N ALA A 13 -29.09 -4.38 22.66
CA ALA A 13 -28.89 -3.32 21.68
C ALA A 13 -30.16 -3.01 20.87
N HIS A 14 -30.97 -4.02 20.57
CA HIS A 14 -32.21 -3.87 19.80
C HIS A 14 -33.38 -3.37 20.66
N ASP A 15 -33.48 -3.83 21.90
CA ASP A 15 -34.52 -3.44 22.85
C ASP A 15 -33.87 -2.93 24.15
N PRO A 16 -33.27 -1.72 24.12
CA PRO A 16 -32.50 -1.25 25.24
C PRO A 16 -33.39 -0.84 26.42
N CYS A 17 -33.01 -1.27 27.62
CA CYS A 17 -33.73 -0.96 28.86
C CYS A 17 -33.53 0.49 29.35
N CYS A 18 -32.80 1.32 28.60
CA CYS A 18 -32.60 2.72 28.94
C CYS A 18 -33.89 3.52 28.71
N GLY A 19 -34.36 4.23 29.74
CA GLY A 19 -35.45 5.19 29.60
C GLY A 19 -35.00 6.44 28.83
N PRO A 20 -35.95 7.30 28.37
CA PRO A 20 -35.58 8.60 27.84
C PRO A 20 -34.84 9.42 28.91
N VAL A 21 -33.95 10.30 28.45
CA VAL A 21 -33.26 11.29 29.31
C VAL A 21 -34.32 12.02 30.15
N PRO A 22 -34.23 12.02 31.49
CA PRO A 22 -35.21 12.69 32.35
C PRO A 22 -35.33 14.20 32.02
N GLU A 23 -36.53 14.77 32.16
CA GLU A 23 -36.76 16.20 31.87
C GLU A 23 -36.05 17.14 32.86
N ASP A 24 -35.94 16.73 34.13
CA ASP A 24 -35.25 17.45 35.22
C ASP A 24 -34.16 16.57 35.86
N PRO A 25 -33.01 16.37 35.19
CA PRO A 25 -31.94 15.55 35.75
C PRO A 25 -31.16 16.29 36.84
N THR A 26 -30.73 15.56 37.88
CA THR A 26 -29.80 16.06 38.89
C THR A 26 -28.37 16.10 38.35
N VAL A 27 -28.03 15.15 37.48
CA VAL A 27 -26.73 15.04 36.81
C VAL A 27 -26.90 14.66 35.35
N GLU A 28 -26.05 15.20 34.49
CA GLU A 28 -26.07 14.94 33.06
C GLU A 28 -24.66 15.05 32.48
N ALA A 29 -24.31 14.12 31.58
CA ALA A 29 -23.06 14.14 30.84
C ALA A 29 -23.26 13.69 29.39
N CYS A 30 -22.44 14.26 28.51
CA CYS A 30 -22.28 13.79 27.14
C CYS A 30 -20.83 13.32 26.97
N ALA A 31 -20.65 12.12 26.45
CA ALA A 31 -19.33 11.58 26.13
C ALA A 31 -19.31 11.09 24.68
N THR A 32 -18.18 11.30 24.02
CA THR A 32 -17.94 10.83 22.66
C THR A 32 -16.74 9.90 22.69
N ASN A 33 -16.86 8.74 22.04
CA ASN A 33 -15.71 7.88 21.80
C ASN A 33 -14.90 8.44 20.62
N PRO A 34 -13.70 8.98 20.84
CA PRO A 34 -12.88 9.62 19.81
C PRO A 34 -12.38 8.65 18.74
N LEU A 35 -12.42 7.34 18.99
CA LEU A 35 -11.93 6.30 18.08
C LEU A 35 -12.95 5.93 17.01
N CYS A 36 -14.25 5.94 17.35
CA CYS A 36 -15.32 5.50 16.47
C CYS A 36 -16.43 6.54 16.26
N GLY A 37 -16.43 7.63 17.02
CA GLY A 37 -17.46 8.66 16.99
C GLY A 37 -18.75 8.29 17.71
N ASP A 38 -18.78 7.20 18.49
CA ASP A 38 -19.96 6.83 19.30
C ASP A 38 -20.29 7.97 20.27
N GLU A 39 -21.52 8.45 20.27
CA GLU A 39 -21.98 9.51 21.18
C GLU A 39 -22.98 8.93 22.19
N VAL A 40 -22.76 9.24 23.46
CA VAL A 40 -23.67 8.89 24.55
C VAL A 40 -24.00 10.14 25.35
N ARG A 41 -25.29 10.34 25.60
CA ARG A 41 -25.80 11.28 26.58
C ARG A 41 -26.46 10.48 27.69
N VAL A 42 -25.95 10.61 28.91
CA VAL A 42 -26.50 9.95 30.10
C VAL A 42 -26.96 11.01 31.08
N ALA A 43 -28.16 10.85 31.62
CA ALA A 43 -28.68 11.74 32.64
C ALA A 43 -29.46 10.97 33.70
N ALA A 44 -29.30 11.40 34.94
CA ALA A 44 -29.93 10.77 36.09
C ALA A 44 -30.54 11.82 37.04
N ARG A 45 -31.67 11.45 37.65
CA ARG A 45 -32.23 12.15 38.81
C ARG A 45 -31.88 11.36 40.05
N VAL A 46 -31.17 12.00 40.99
CA VAL A 46 -30.69 11.39 42.22
C VAL A 46 -31.46 11.99 43.39
N GLU A 47 -32.17 11.14 44.13
CA GLU A 47 -32.95 11.50 45.31
C GLU A 47 -32.50 10.63 46.48
N ASP A 48 -32.22 11.23 47.63
CA ASP A 48 -31.77 10.53 48.85
C ASP A 48 -30.60 9.54 48.63
N GLY A 49 -29.67 9.90 47.72
CA GLY A 49 -28.50 9.08 47.39
C GLY A 49 -28.80 7.85 46.52
N ARG A 50 -29.95 7.81 45.83
CA ARG A 50 -30.37 6.73 44.93
C ARG A 50 -30.71 7.26 43.54
N PHE A 51 -30.57 6.42 42.52
CA PHE A 51 -30.99 6.72 41.15
C PHE A 51 -32.53 6.61 41.02
N ALA A 52 -33.23 7.72 41.28
CA ALA A 52 -34.69 7.81 41.16
C ALA A 52 -35.17 7.77 39.70
N ALA A 53 -34.37 8.29 38.77
CA ALA A 53 -34.57 8.12 37.33
C ALA A 53 -33.22 8.07 36.62
N LEU A 54 -33.10 7.26 35.57
CA LEU A 54 -31.90 7.14 34.75
C LEU A 54 -32.31 6.92 33.30
N GLY A 55 -31.76 7.74 32.40
CA GLY A 55 -32.05 7.68 30.98
C GLY A 55 -30.80 7.94 30.13
N CYS A 56 -30.78 7.34 28.95
CA CYS A 56 -29.68 7.46 28.01
C CYS A 56 -30.22 7.78 26.62
N ALA A 57 -29.53 8.66 25.89
CA ALA A 57 -29.66 8.79 24.44
C ALA A 57 -28.34 8.35 23.81
N VAL A 58 -28.38 7.34 22.95
CA VAL A 58 -27.19 6.66 22.45
C VAL A 58 -27.23 6.63 20.93
N GLU A 59 -26.31 7.36 20.29
CA GLU A 59 -26.05 7.28 18.85
C GLU A 59 -24.71 6.56 18.65
N ALA A 60 -24.72 5.23 18.83
CA ALA A 60 -23.50 4.45 18.94
C ALA A 60 -23.64 3.00 18.45
N CYS A 61 -22.51 2.29 18.40
CA CYS A 61 -22.49 0.87 18.07
C CYS A 61 -23.25 0.00 19.09
N ALA A 62 -23.65 -1.22 18.68
CA ALA A 62 -24.45 -2.11 19.52
C ALA A 62 -23.79 -2.51 20.85
N VAL A 63 -22.45 -2.48 20.96
CA VAL A 63 -21.77 -2.68 22.26
C VAL A 63 -22.05 -1.53 23.22
N CYS A 64 -21.99 -0.28 22.73
CA CYS A 64 -22.26 0.91 23.53
C CYS A 64 -23.75 0.98 23.92
N VAL A 65 -24.66 0.65 23.00
CA VAL A 65 -26.10 0.60 23.29
C VAL A 65 -26.43 -0.49 24.31
N ALA A 66 -25.89 -1.70 24.14
CA ALA A 66 -26.06 -2.77 25.10
C ALA A 66 -25.50 -2.40 26.49
N SER A 67 -24.37 -1.70 26.53
CA SER A 67 -23.76 -1.26 27.77
C SER A 67 -24.61 -0.23 28.49
N ALA A 68 -25.14 0.77 27.77
CA ALA A 68 -26.05 1.75 28.34
C ALA A 68 -27.35 1.10 28.84
N SER A 69 -27.85 0.09 28.12
CA SER A 69 -29.02 -0.72 28.50
C SER A 69 -28.80 -1.48 29.81
N ILE A 70 -27.70 -2.23 29.92
CA ILE A 70 -27.34 -3.02 31.12
C ILE A 70 -27.03 -2.11 32.30
N MET A 71 -26.28 -1.03 32.09
CA MET A 71 -26.05 0.01 33.10
C MET A 71 -27.37 0.57 33.64
N SER A 72 -28.28 0.92 32.73
CA SER A 72 -29.58 1.49 33.11
C SER A 72 -30.43 0.51 33.91
N ALA A 73 -30.41 -0.77 33.55
CA ALA A 73 -31.12 -1.81 34.28
C ALA A 73 -30.51 -2.06 35.67
N LEU A 74 -29.18 -2.08 35.77
CA LEU A 74 -28.47 -2.35 37.00
C LEU A 74 -28.62 -1.23 38.03
N LEU A 75 -28.58 0.03 37.58
CA LEU A 75 -28.54 1.19 38.49
C LEU A 75 -29.93 1.71 38.89
N ARG A 76 -30.99 1.36 38.15
CA ARG A 76 -32.35 1.86 38.42
C ARG A 76 -32.77 1.53 39.85
N GLU A 77 -33.24 2.56 40.56
CA GLU A 77 -33.67 2.49 41.96
C GLU A 77 -32.59 2.03 42.94
N GLN A 78 -31.32 1.91 42.53
CA GLN A 78 -30.20 1.51 43.37
C GLN A 78 -29.48 2.71 44.02
N PRO A 79 -28.72 2.51 45.10
CA PRO A 79 -27.80 3.51 45.64
C PRO A 79 -26.77 3.97 44.60
N VAL A 80 -26.31 5.22 44.70
CA VAL A 80 -25.28 5.75 43.78
C VAL A 80 -23.98 4.94 43.81
N SER A 81 -23.64 4.33 44.96
CA SER A 81 -22.45 3.48 45.12
C SER A 81 -22.44 2.23 44.24
N THR A 82 -23.60 1.78 43.74
CA THR A 82 -23.70 0.63 42.83
C THR A 82 -23.06 0.92 41.46
N LEU A 83 -22.86 2.19 41.10
CA LEU A 83 -22.12 2.57 39.90
C LEU A 83 -20.66 2.08 39.95
N ASP A 84 -19.96 2.35 41.05
CA ASP A 84 -18.55 1.94 41.21
C ASP A 84 -18.42 0.41 41.25
N GLU A 85 -19.40 -0.28 41.84
CA GLU A 85 -19.45 -1.74 41.88
C GLU A 85 -19.66 -2.33 40.48
N GLY A 86 -20.60 -1.79 39.70
CA GLY A 86 -20.83 -2.22 38.33
C GLY A 86 -19.66 -1.90 37.39
N LEU A 87 -19.00 -0.76 37.56
CA LEU A 87 -17.81 -0.40 36.77
C LEU A 87 -16.66 -1.39 37.04
N ARG A 88 -16.35 -1.70 38.31
CA ARG A 88 -15.35 -2.71 38.69
C ARG A 88 -15.68 -4.09 38.14
N ALA A 89 -16.96 -4.47 38.17
CA ALA A 89 -17.42 -5.75 37.63
C ALA A 89 -17.27 -5.82 36.10
N LEU A 90 -17.61 -4.74 35.39
CA LEU A 90 -17.41 -4.65 33.94
C LEU A 90 -15.92 -4.71 33.58
N GLU A 91 -15.05 -4.05 34.36
CA GLU A 91 -13.59 -4.12 34.20
C GLU A 91 -13.07 -5.56 34.33
N ALA A 92 -13.50 -6.30 35.36
CA ALA A 92 -13.13 -7.70 35.55
C ALA A 92 -13.58 -8.58 34.38
N VAL A 93 -14.84 -8.45 33.95
CA VAL A 93 -15.40 -9.23 32.83
C VAL A 93 -14.66 -8.95 31.51
N VAL A 94 -14.40 -7.68 31.20
CA VAL A 94 -13.68 -7.29 29.98
C VAL A 94 -12.21 -7.68 30.02
N ALA A 95 -11.61 -7.78 31.21
CA ALA A 95 -10.26 -8.31 31.42
C ALA A 95 -10.16 -9.83 31.30
N GLY A 96 -11.29 -10.54 31.21
CA GLY A 96 -11.35 -12.00 31.16
C GLY A 96 -11.31 -12.68 32.54
N ASP A 97 -11.53 -11.92 33.61
CA ASP A 97 -11.68 -12.44 34.97
C ASP A 97 -13.17 -12.68 35.27
N ALA A 98 -13.59 -13.94 35.25
CA ALA A 98 -15.00 -14.33 35.19
C ALA A 98 -15.70 -14.44 36.57
N GLN A 99 -15.02 -14.12 37.68
CA GLN A 99 -15.63 -14.20 39.01
C GLN A 99 -16.33 -12.89 39.38
N LEU A 100 -17.58 -12.76 38.93
CA LEU A 100 -18.53 -11.76 39.43
C LEU A 100 -18.94 -12.07 40.88
N ASP A 101 -19.07 -11.04 41.72
CA ASP A 101 -19.61 -11.18 43.07
C ASP A 101 -21.08 -11.67 43.01
N SER A 102 -21.49 -12.46 44.01
CA SER A 102 -22.83 -13.03 44.16
C SER A 102 -23.97 -11.99 44.06
N ALA A 103 -23.73 -10.74 44.45
CA ALA A 103 -24.70 -9.65 44.35
C ALA A 103 -24.94 -9.12 42.92
N LEU A 104 -23.98 -9.35 42.00
CA LEU A 104 -24.04 -8.92 40.60
C LEU A 104 -24.14 -10.13 39.64
N ALA A 105 -24.25 -11.34 40.17
CA ALA A 105 -24.34 -12.58 39.40
C ALA A 105 -25.61 -12.67 38.54
N GLU A 106 -26.66 -11.92 38.89
CA GLU A 106 -27.89 -11.79 38.11
C GLU A 106 -27.82 -10.64 37.07
N SER A 107 -26.69 -9.92 36.99
CA SER A 107 -26.50 -8.89 35.96
C SER A 107 -26.08 -9.51 34.62
N ASP A 108 -26.57 -8.95 33.51
CA ASP A 108 -26.16 -9.33 32.15
C ASP A 108 -24.75 -8.80 31.78
N LEU A 109 -23.89 -8.46 32.75
CA LEU A 109 -22.54 -7.93 32.46
C LEU A 109 -21.64 -8.95 31.75
N ASP A 110 -21.88 -10.25 31.95
CA ASP A 110 -21.13 -11.34 31.33
C ASP A 110 -21.20 -11.36 29.80
N VAL A 111 -22.19 -10.68 29.19
CA VAL A 111 -22.28 -10.50 27.73
C VAL A 111 -21.06 -9.76 27.16
N PHE A 112 -20.33 -9.02 28.00
CA PHE A 112 -19.13 -8.30 27.59
C PHE A 112 -17.85 -9.15 27.68
N ALA A 113 -17.91 -10.41 28.14
CA ALA A 113 -16.73 -11.27 28.28
C ALA A 113 -15.98 -11.45 26.95
N ALA A 114 -16.69 -11.48 25.83
CA ALA A 114 -16.09 -11.57 24.51
C ALA A 114 -15.14 -10.38 24.22
N LEU A 115 -15.34 -9.20 24.84
CA LEU A 115 -14.47 -8.03 24.65
C LEU A 115 -13.02 -8.23 25.12
N ALA A 116 -12.74 -9.29 25.88
CA ALA A 116 -11.37 -9.72 26.14
C ALA A 116 -10.59 -9.92 24.81
N ASP A 117 -11.25 -10.51 23.80
CA ASP A 117 -10.66 -10.76 22.48
C ASP A 117 -10.81 -9.58 21.50
N TYR A 118 -11.55 -8.52 21.86
CA TYR A 118 -11.77 -7.34 21.02
C TYR A 118 -11.39 -6.02 21.74
N PRO A 119 -10.07 -5.75 21.96
CA PRO A 119 -9.60 -4.57 22.68
C PRO A 119 -10.13 -3.24 22.14
N SER A 120 -10.31 -3.14 20.82
CA SER A 120 -10.82 -1.95 20.12
C SER A 120 -12.26 -1.58 20.48
N ARG A 121 -13.03 -2.51 21.07
CA ARG A 121 -14.44 -2.31 21.44
C ARG A 121 -14.66 -2.16 22.94
N ARG A 122 -13.59 -2.26 23.75
CA ARG A 122 -13.67 -2.10 25.21
C ARG A 122 -14.11 -0.69 25.59
N SER A 123 -13.56 0.35 24.94
CA SER A 123 -13.92 1.74 25.21
C SER A 123 -15.40 2.03 24.96
N CYS A 124 -16.02 1.38 23.97
CA CYS A 124 -17.46 1.48 23.72
C CYS A 124 -18.30 0.93 24.89
N ALA A 125 -17.85 -0.15 25.55
CA ALA A 125 -18.55 -0.70 26.70
C ALA A 125 -18.45 0.22 27.92
N PHE A 126 -17.31 0.86 28.17
CA PHE A 126 -17.15 1.75 29.33
C PHE A 126 -17.75 3.15 29.14
N LEU A 127 -18.03 3.57 27.90
CA LEU A 127 -18.40 4.95 27.58
C LEU A 127 -19.62 5.46 28.38
N PRO A 128 -20.76 4.73 28.48
CA PRO A 128 -21.92 5.20 29.25
C PRO A 128 -21.64 5.28 30.75
N TRP A 129 -20.89 4.32 31.28
CA TRP A 129 -20.58 4.21 32.71
C TRP A 129 -19.70 5.35 33.18
N ARG A 130 -18.61 5.61 32.44
CA ARG A 130 -17.67 6.70 32.76
C ARG A 130 -18.31 8.07 32.58
N ALA A 131 -19.20 8.23 31.60
CA ALA A 131 -19.97 9.46 31.44
C ALA A 131 -20.84 9.74 32.69
N LEU A 132 -21.52 8.72 33.22
CA LEU A 132 -22.33 8.86 34.43
C LEU A 132 -21.48 9.09 35.69
N GLU A 133 -20.35 8.40 35.82
CA GLU A 133 -19.40 8.58 36.93
C GLU A 133 -18.87 10.02 36.98
N GLU A 134 -18.46 10.56 35.82
CA GLU A 134 -18.02 11.94 35.67
C GLU A 134 -19.13 12.94 36.02
N ALA A 135 -20.38 12.65 35.66
CA ALA A 135 -21.52 13.50 35.97
C ALA A 135 -21.81 13.57 37.49
N LEU A 136 -21.64 12.45 38.21
CA LEU A 136 -21.99 12.31 39.62
C LEU A 136 -20.94 12.88 40.57
N HIS A 137 -19.67 12.60 40.28
CA HIS A 137 -18.57 12.94 41.17
C HIS A 137 -17.90 14.28 40.80
N GLY A 138 -18.36 14.93 39.72
CA GLY A 138 -17.56 15.89 38.97
C GLY A 138 -16.37 15.16 38.33
N ALA A 139 -15.56 15.88 37.53
CA ALA A 139 -14.34 15.28 37.00
C ALA A 139 -13.60 14.57 38.16
N PRO A 140 -13.24 13.28 38.03
CA PRO A 140 -12.47 12.61 39.07
C PRO A 140 -11.29 13.53 39.40
N PRO A 141 -10.86 13.66 40.67
CA PRO A 141 -9.66 14.43 41.00
C PRO A 141 -8.62 14.00 39.99
N GLN A 142 -8.18 14.93 39.11
CA GLN A 142 -7.35 14.64 37.94
C GLN A 142 -6.49 13.46 38.31
N ALA A 143 -6.77 12.29 37.71
CA ALA A 143 -5.96 11.11 37.95
C ALA A 143 -4.53 11.61 37.85
N LYS A 144 -3.81 11.61 38.99
CA LYS A 144 -2.47 12.18 39.10
C LYS A 144 -1.66 11.60 37.97
N ASP A 145 -1.49 12.31 36.85
CA ASP A 145 -0.78 11.87 35.64
C ASP A 145 -0.56 10.35 35.59
N ASP A 146 -1.65 9.57 35.69
CA ASP A 146 -1.49 8.12 35.82
C ASP A 146 -1.44 7.62 34.39
N ALA A 147 -0.26 7.17 34.00
CA ALA A 147 0.16 6.89 32.63
C ALA A 147 -0.61 5.75 31.94
N SER A 148 -1.81 5.40 32.42
CA SER A 148 -2.58 4.21 32.07
C SER A 148 -4.00 4.48 31.56
N SER A 149 -4.49 5.74 31.53
CA SER A 149 -5.77 6.08 30.89
C SER A 149 -5.54 6.62 29.46
N PRO A 150 -5.99 5.94 28.40
CA PRO A 150 -5.73 6.37 27.03
C PRO A 150 -6.50 7.67 26.75
N ARG A 151 -5.77 8.78 26.58
CA ARG A 151 -6.30 9.98 25.95
C ARG A 151 -6.82 9.63 24.56
N ALA A 152 -7.92 10.26 24.17
CA ALA A 152 -8.40 10.29 22.79
C ALA A 152 -7.23 10.47 21.82
N PRO A 153 -7.01 9.58 20.82
CA PRO A 153 -6.01 9.86 19.81
C PRO A 153 -6.46 11.04 18.98
N ALA A 154 -5.91 12.20 19.31
CA ALA A 154 -6.07 13.37 18.49
C ALA A 154 -5.22 13.16 17.22
N ILE A 155 -5.83 13.33 16.06
CA ILE A 155 -5.05 13.65 14.87
C ILE A 155 -4.31 14.95 15.22
N ALA A 156 -2.98 14.89 15.33
CA ALA A 156 -2.21 16.09 15.59
C ALA A 156 -2.60 17.11 14.51
N PRO A 157 -3.09 18.33 14.87
CA PRO A 157 -3.50 19.32 13.88
C PRO A 157 -2.35 19.47 12.92
N SER A 158 -2.62 19.15 11.64
CA SER A 158 -1.61 18.84 10.64
C SER A 158 -0.36 19.64 10.88
N VAL A 159 0.67 19.01 11.46
CA VAL A 159 1.99 19.63 11.47
C VAL A 159 2.43 19.55 10.02
N SER A 160 1.99 20.52 9.23
CA SER A 160 2.28 20.73 7.81
C SER A 160 3.78 20.88 7.52
N ALA A 161 4.63 20.71 8.54
CA ALA A 161 6.07 20.61 8.41
C ALA A 161 6.56 19.16 8.18
N ALA A 162 5.85 18.13 8.65
CA ALA A 162 6.24 16.74 8.48
C ALA A 162 5.70 16.17 7.17
N ASN A 163 6.42 16.43 6.08
CA ASN A 163 6.14 15.93 4.72
C ASN A 163 6.67 14.50 4.52
N THR A 164 7.35 13.92 5.51
CA THR A 164 7.82 12.54 5.47
C THR A 164 7.57 11.84 6.81
N ALA A 165 7.45 10.51 6.78
CA ALA A 165 7.36 9.69 7.98
C ALA A 165 8.52 9.97 8.96
N TRP A 166 9.71 10.32 8.47
CA TRP A 166 10.87 10.61 9.32
C TRP A 166 10.79 11.97 10.02
N GLU A 167 10.18 12.96 9.38
CA GLU A 167 9.86 14.23 10.05
C GLU A 167 8.74 14.05 11.08
N ALA A 168 7.76 13.18 10.78
CA ALA A 168 6.73 12.81 11.75
C ALA A 168 7.31 12.09 12.98
N VAL A 169 8.29 11.21 12.80
CA VAL A 169 9.02 10.61 13.94
C VAL A 169 9.72 11.68 14.78
N ALA A 170 10.34 12.68 14.15
CA ALA A 170 10.98 13.76 14.88
C ALA A 170 9.96 14.63 15.65
N ALA A 171 8.81 14.92 15.03
CA ALA A 171 7.71 15.65 15.67
C ALA A 171 7.11 14.87 16.85
N ALA A 172 6.87 13.58 16.69
CA ALA A 172 6.35 12.70 17.73
C ALA A 172 7.31 12.58 18.92
N ARG A 173 8.62 12.47 18.66
CA ARG A 173 9.66 12.50 19.71
C ARG A 173 9.67 13.80 20.50
N ALA A 174 9.36 14.93 19.87
CA ALA A 174 9.31 16.21 20.57
C ALA A 174 8.19 16.27 21.64
N LEU A 175 7.22 15.35 21.58
CA LEU A 175 6.19 15.19 22.61
C LEU A 175 6.65 14.34 23.81
N GLY A 176 7.84 13.72 23.76
CA GLY A 176 8.43 13.01 24.90
C GLY A 176 9.16 11.72 24.53
N ARG A 177 8.47 10.58 24.68
CA ARG A 177 9.05 9.24 24.49
C ARG A 177 9.21 8.88 23.01
N ASP A 178 9.99 7.83 22.74
CA ASP A 178 10.13 7.28 21.39
C ASP A 178 8.77 6.81 20.85
N PRO A 179 8.41 7.18 19.61
CA PRO A 179 7.14 6.81 19.00
C PRO A 179 7.20 5.41 18.38
N ALA A 180 6.02 4.84 18.13
CA ALA A 180 5.86 3.68 17.27
C ALA A 180 5.73 4.13 15.80
N ILE A 181 6.10 3.25 14.87
CA ILE A 181 5.90 3.41 13.44
C ILE A 181 5.20 2.18 12.88
N ALA A 182 4.08 2.41 12.22
CA ALA A 182 3.31 1.44 11.48
C ALA A 182 3.59 1.59 9.98
N THR A 183 3.84 0.48 9.30
CA THR A 183 4.11 0.44 7.85
C THR A 183 3.13 -0.52 7.20
N LEU A 184 2.43 -0.08 6.15
CA LEU A 184 1.62 -0.95 5.30
C LEU A 184 2.54 -1.85 4.47
N ILE A 185 2.56 -3.16 4.73
CA ILE A 185 3.54 -4.09 4.13
C ILE A 185 2.94 -5.00 3.05
N ASP A 186 1.62 -5.18 3.04
CA ASP A 186 0.92 -5.98 2.04
C ASP A 186 -0.49 -5.44 1.80
N VAL A 187 -0.95 -5.54 0.55
CA VAL A 187 -2.30 -5.16 0.11
C VAL A 187 -2.78 -6.19 -0.91
N VAL A 188 -3.94 -6.78 -0.64
CA VAL A 188 -4.71 -7.58 -1.60
C VAL A 188 -6.02 -6.87 -1.90
N GLY A 189 -6.35 -6.70 -3.18
CA GLY A 189 -7.51 -5.92 -3.60
C GLY A 189 -7.29 -4.42 -3.47
N SER A 190 -8.34 -3.69 -3.11
CA SER A 190 -8.31 -2.23 -3.06
C SER A 190 -7.88 -1.69 -1.70
N SER A 191 -6.99 -0.71 -1.70
CA SER A 191 -6.59 0.07 -0.52
C SER A 191 -6.40 1.53 -0.92
N PRO A 192 -6.88 2.51 -0.12
CA PRO A 192 -6.60 3.93 -0.33
C PRO A 192 -5.11 4.27 -0.21
N CYS A 193 -4.38 3.51 0.61
CA CYS A 193 -2.95 3.69 0.84
C CYS A 193 -2.14 2.62 0.07
N PRO A 194 -1.08 2.99 -0.65
CA PRO A 194 -0.17 2.03 -1.28
C PRO A 194 0.77 1.37 -0.26
N VAL A 195 1.25 0.16 -0.57
CA VAL A 195 2.32 -0.51 0.20
C VAL A 195 3.50 0.44 0.42
N GLY A 196 3.98 0.50 1.66
CA GLY A 196 4.99 1.42 2.16
C GLY A 196 4.46 2.73 2.74
N SER A 197 3.14 2.96 2.72
CA SER A 197 2.52 4.02 3.52
C SER A 197 2.82 3.81 4.99
N ARG A 198 3.08 4.91 5.71
CA ARG A 198 3.48 4.87 7.11
C ARG A 198 2.58 5.74 7.96
N MET A 199 2.41 5.30 9.20
CA MET A 199 1.75 6.05 10.26
C MET A 199 2.67 6.06 11.48
N VAL A 200 2.91 7.22 12.07
CA VAL A 200 3.71 7.40 13.27
C VAL A 200 2.77 7.65 14.43
N VAL A 201 2.95 6.93 15.54
CA VAL A 201 2.11 7.03 16.74
C VAL A 201 3.01 7.46 17.89
N SER A 202 2.73 8.61 18.49
CA SER A 202 3.42 9.07 19.69
C SER A 202 3.05 8.23 20.90
N ALA A 203 3.85 8.30 21.97
CA ALA A 203 3.53 7.64 23.23
C ALA A 203 2.28 8.21 23.94
N THR A 204 1.79 9.38 23.50
CA THR A 204 0.62 10.05 24.05
C THR A 204 -0.65 9.83 23.20
N GLY A 205 -0.54 9.08 22.10
CA GLY A 205 -1.66 8.68 21.25
C GLY A 205 -1.89 9.55 20.02
N GLU A 206 -1.25 10.71 19.90
CA GLU A 206 -1.26 11.50 18.67
C GLU A 206 -0.57 10.74 17.54
N PHE A 207 -1.09 10.86 16.32
CA PHE A 207 -0.52 10.20 15.15
C PHE A 207 -0.42 11.09 13.91
N TRP A 208 0.47 10.68 12.99
CA TRP A 208 0.70 11.31 11.69
C TRP A 208 0.74 10.25 10.60
N GLY A 209 0.25 10.60 9.41
CA GLY A 209 0.18 9.66 8.29
C GLY A 209 -0.98 8.68 8.44
N SER A 210 -1.03 7.71 7.54
CA SER A 210 -2.15 6.78 7.43
C SER A 210 -1.70 5.50 6.73
N VAL A 211 -2.34 4.39 7.08
CA VAL A 211 -2.13 3.07 6.45
C VAL A 211 -3.38 2.54 5.76
N SER A 212 -4.56 3.14 5.98
CA SER A 212 -5.79 2.74 5.29
C SER A 212 -6.68 3.88 4.80
N GLY A 213 -6.47 5.11 5.29
CA GLY A 213 -7.30 6.26 4.96
C GLY A 213 -8.43 6.55 5.95
N GLY A 214 -8.44 5.89 7.12
CA GLY A 214 -9.35 6.20 8.24
C GLY A 214 -10.04 4.99 8.87
N CYS A 215 -9.98 3.80 8.26
CA CYS A 215 -10.76 2.64 8.71
C CYS A 215 -10.11 1.87 9.87
N VAL A 216 -8.77 1.76 9.90
CA VAL A 216 -8.06 0.94 10.89
C VAL A 216 -7.07 1.73 11.74
N GLU A 217 -6.98 3.04 11.54
CA GLU A 217 -6.03 3.94 12.21
C GLU A 217 -6.15 3.85 13.73
N SER A 218 -7.37 3.77 14.29
CA SER A 218 -7.60 3.60 15.72
C SER A 218 -6.99 2.31 16.27
N MET A 219 -7.15 1.19 15.56
CA MET A 219 -6.55 -0.09 15.92
C MET A 219 -5.03 -0.06 15.82
N VAL A 220 -4.49 0.67 14.84
CA VAL A 220 -3.04 0.86 14.66
C VAL A 220 -2.45 1.76 15.74
N VAL A 221 -3.15 2.82 16.16
CA VAL A 221 -2.76 3.65 17.32
C VAL A 221 -2.68 2.79 18.57
N GLN A 222 -3.76 2.05 18.86
CA GLN A 222 -3.82 1.19 20.03
C GLN A 222 -2.67 0.17 20.03
N ALA A 223 -2.41 -0.42 18.85
CA ALA A 223 -1.30 -1.32 18.70
C ALA A 223 0.08 -0.64 18.87
N GLY A 224 0.21 0.63 18.51
CA GLY A 224 1.39 1.43 18.77
C GLY A 224 1.61 1.67 20.27
N LEU A 225 0.57 2.06 21.00
CA LEU A 225 0.66 2.33 22.45
C LEU A 225 1.04 1.09 23.25
N GLU A 226 0.34 -0.01 23.02
CA GLU A 226 0.66 -1.31 23.65
C GLU A 226 2.09 -1.78 23.35
N LEU A 227 2.62 -1.50 22.14
CA LEU A 227 4.01 -1.80 21.81
C LEU A 227 4.96 -0.96 22.66
N LEU A 228 4.65 0.33 22.87
CA LEU A 228 5.50 1.26 23.62
C LEU A 228 5.47 1.03 25.14
N ASP A 229 4.40 0.43 25.64
CA ASP A 229 4.24 0.13 27.08
C ASP A 229 4.71 -1.28 27.45
N ALA A 230 4.97 -2.15 26.46
CA ALA A 230 5.53 -3.47 26.69
C ALA A 230 6.95 -3.40 27.29
N PRO A 231 7.28 -4.22 28.30
CA PRO A 231 8.64 -4.31 28.85
C PRO A 231 9.68 -4.72 27.80
N GLU A 232 9.28 -5.62 26.89
CA GLU A 232 10.06 -6.09 25.76
C GLU A 232 9.30 -5.80 24.45
N PRO A 233 9.52 -4.61 23.85
CA PRO A 233 8.75 -4.15 22.70
C PRO A 233 9.18 -4.88 21.42
N THR A 234 8.42 -5.90 21.03
CA THR A 234 8.65 -6.67 19.80
C THR A 234 7.71 -6.23 18.67
N PRO A 235 8.20 -6.09 17.43
CA PRO A 235 7.33 -5.76 16.31
C PRO A 235 6.19 -6.76 16.14
N ARG A 236 5.06 -6.31 15.60
CA ARG A 236 3.93 -7.17 15.28
C ARG A 236 3.27 -6.83 13.97
N ILE A 237 2.65 -7.83 13.35
CA ILE A 237 1.86 -7.67 12.14
C ILE A 237 0.38 -7.68 12.53
N LEU A 238 -0.33 -6.64 12.11
CA LEU A 238 -1.79 -6.58 12.15
C LEU A 238 -2.34 -6.97 10.78
N GLU A 239 -3.35 -7.83 10.76
CA GLU A 239 -4.04 -8.23 9.54
C GLU A 239 -5.50 -7.77 9.57
N PHE A 240 -5.93 -7.12 8.49
CA PHE A 240 -7.30 -6.65 8.34
C PHE A 240 -7.87 -7.18 7.03
N ASP A 241 -9.03 -7.81 7.07
CA ASP A 241 -9.73 -8.39 5.92
C ASP A 241 -11.24 -8.08 5.96
N ILE A 242 -11.90 -8.16 4.81
CA ILE A 242 -13.35 -8.11 4.64
C ILE A 242 -14.03 -9.16 5.52
N ALA A 243 -13.47 -10.37 5.61
CA ALA A 243 -14.08 -11.51 6.32
C ALA A 243 -14.07 -11.40 7.85
N ASN A 244 -13.37 -10.42 8.42
CA ASN A 244 -13.59 -10.01 9.82
C ASN A 244 -14.81 -9.09 9.97
N SER A 245 -15.67 -8.98 8.97
CA SER A 245 -17.07 -8.55 9.11
C SER A 245 -17.93 -9.63 9.80
N GLN A 246 -17.46 -10.18 10.92
CA GLN A 246 -18.43 -10.50 11.97
C GLN A 246 -18.99 -9.14 12.38
N VAL A 247 -20.33 -9.03 12.34
CA VAL A 247 -21.14 -7.84 12.65
C VAL A 247 -20.35 -6.93 13.58
N GLY A 248 -20.03 -5.69 13.18
CA GLY A 248 -19.41 -4.70 14.07
C GLY A 248 -17.88 -4.69 14.25
N ALA A 249 -17.07 -5.54 13.59
CA ALA A 249 -15.67 -5.17 13.33
C ALA A 249 -15.58 -4.25 12.10
N VAL A 250 -14.72 -3.23 12.14
CA VAL A 250 -14.50 -2.32 11.02
C VAL A 250 -13.78 -3.08 9.90
N GLY A 251 -14.55 -3.79 9.09
CA GLY A 251 -14.06 -4.34 7.83
C GLY A 251 -13.64 -3.20 6.90
N LEU A 252 -12.67 -3.45 6.03
CA LEU A 252 -12.25 -2.48 5.03
C LEU A 252 -13.39 -2.27 4.01
N PRO A 253 -14.06 -1.10 3.98
CA PRO A 253 -15.19 -0.86 3.06
C PRO A 253 -14.74 -0.85 1.60
N CYS A 254 -13.44 -0.66 1.34
CA CYS A 254 -12.85 -0.77 0.01
C CYS A 254 -12.79 -2.22 -0.52
N GLY A 255 -13.12 -3.23 0.30
CA GLY A 255 -13.15 -4.62 -0.14
C GLY A 255 -11.76 -5.23 -0.38
N GLY A 256 -10.75 -4.78 0.37
CA GLY A 256 -9.39 -5.32 0.33
C GLY A 256 -8.98 -5.99 1.64
N ARG A 257 -7.79 -6.60 1.63
CA ARG A 257 -7.07 -7.09 2.82
C ARG A 257 -5.74 -6.36 2.89
N ILE A 258 -5.35 -5.91 4.08
CA ILE A 258 -4.04 -5.28 4.31
C ILE A 258 -3.31 -5.92 5.48
N ARG A 259 -1.97 -5.94 5.42
CA ARG A 259 -1.10 -6.26 6.55
C ARG A 259 -0.28 -5.03 6.95
N VAL A 260 -0.25 -4.71 8.23
CA VAL A 260 0.46 -3.53 8.77
C VAL A 260 1.48 -4.01 9.82
N ALA A 261 2.77 -3.74 9.59
CA ALA A 261 3.80 -3.98 10.60
C ALA A 261 3.91 -2.78 11.54
N VAL A 262 3.75 -2.99 12.84
CA VAL A 262 3.94 -2.00 13.89
C VAL A 262 5.25 -2.30 14.61
N SER A 263 6.14 -1.30 14.71
CA SER A 263 7.47 -1.42 15.30
C SER A 263 7.89 -0.13 15.98
N GLN A 264 8.97 -0.15 16.76
CA GLN A 264 9.54 1.07 17.31
C GLN A 264 10.15 1.95 16.22
N ALA A 265 10.03 3.27 16.36
CA ALA A 265 10.62 4.18 15.39
C ALA A 265 12.17 4.16 15.47
N PRO A 266 12.89 4.21 14.33
CA PRO A 266 14.34 4.19 14.32
C PRO A 266 14.93 5.37 15.09
N SER A 267 16.07 5.18 15.77
CA SER A 267 16.78 6.25 16.49
C SER A 267 17.18 7.41 15.57
N PRO A 268 17.42 8.63 16.09
CA PRO A 268 17.85 9.77 15.26
C PRO A 268 19.12 9.48 14.45
N ALA A 269 20.09 8.76 15.02
CA ALA A 269 21.29 8.32 14.33
C ALA A 269 20.97 7.33 13.19
N HIS A 270 20.05 6.39 13.42
CA HIS A 270 19.59 5.46 12.39
C HIS A 270 18.86 6.17 11.26
N ILE A 271 18.02 7.19 11.56
CA ILE A 271 17.36 8.03 10.54
C ILE A 271 18.38 8.80 9.70
N GLN A 272 19.44 9.34 10.32
CA GLN A 272 20.51 10.02 9.59
C GLN A 272 21.23 9.07 8.63
N ALA A 273 21.58 7.86 9.08
CA ALA A 273 22.19 6.83 8.24
C ALA A 273 21.24 6.38 7.12
N LEU A 274 19.95 6.23 7.40
CA LEU A 274 18.92 5.90 6.41
C LEU A 274 18.84 6.96 5.32
N ARG A 275 18.84 8.25 5.67
CA ARG A 275 18.85 9.36 4.69
C ARG A 275 20.11 9.35 3.82
N ALA A 276 21.28 9.10 4.41
CA ALA A 276 22.53 9.01 3.67
C ALA A 276 22.51 7.85 2.66
N LEU A 277 22.00 6.68 3.06
CA LEU A 277 21.88 5.53 2.16
C LEU A 277 20.79 5.74 1.11
N ALA A 278 19.66 6.35 1.46
CA ALA A 278 18.58 6.66 0.52
C ALA A 278 19.03 7.57 -0.63
N ALA A 279 19.99 8.47 -0.39
CA ALA A 279 20.58 9.33 -1.42
C ALA A 279 21.30 8.55 -2.54
N THR A 280 21.72 7.31 -2.27
CA THR A 280 22.31 6.41 -3.27
C THR A 280 21.26 5.72 -4.14
N ASN A 281 19.99 5.72 -3.71
CA ASN A 281 18.88 4.94 -4.29
C ASN A 281 19.16 3.44 -4.42
N ALA A 282 20.16 2.91 -3.71
CA ALA A 282 20.66 1.55 -3.86
C ALA A 282 20.90 0.91 -2.47
N GLY A 283 19.88 0.91 -1.63
CA GLY A 283 19.94 0.27 -0.32
C GLY A 283 18.56 -0.08 0.24
N VAL A 284 18.55 -0.95 1.24
CA VAL A 284 17.35 -1.38 1.97
C VAL A 284 17.55 -1.23 3.47
N ARG A 285 16.46 -1.05 4.21
CA ARG A 285 16.37 -1.33 5.63
C ARG A 285 15.77 -2.72 5.82
N LEU A 286 16.45 -3.56 6.59
CA LEU A 286 15.95 -4.84 7.06
C LEU A 286 15.46 -4.64 8.48
N LEU A 287 14.21 -5.00 8.77
CA LEU A 287 13.65 -5.06 10.13
C LEU A 287 13.27 -6.51 10.42
N ASP A 288 13.96 -7.13 11.37
CA ASP A 288 13.59 -8.42 11.91
C ASP A 288 12.37 -8.25 12.82
N LEU A 289 11.26 -8.87 12.45
CA LEU A 289 10.00 -8.73 13.16
C LEU A 289 9.95 -9.55 14.45
N ARG A 290 10.87 -10.49 14.65
CA ARG A 290 10.96 -11.29 15.89
C ARG A 290 11.73 -10.56 16.98
N THR A 291 12.77 -9.83 16.60
CA THR A 291 13.69 -9.19 17.54
C THR A 291 13.53 -7.68 17.61
N GLY A 292 12.99 -7.04 16.57
CA GLY A 292 12.99 -5.59 16.43
C GLY A 292 14.30 -5.03 15.85
N ASP A 293 15.30 -5.88 15.60
CA ASP A 293 16.58 -5.45 15.08
C ASP A 293 16.46 -4.88 13.66
N ALA A 294 17.00 -3.67 13.48
CA ALA A 294 17.02 -3.01 12.18
C ALA A 294 18.45 -2.84 11.65
N ARG A 295 18.66 -3.15 10.37
CA ARG A 295 19.95 -3.01 9.68
C ARG A 295 19.78 -2.28 8.36
N LEU A 296 20.76 -1.46 8.00
CA LEU A 296 20.83 -0.77 6.71
C LEU A 296 21.84 -1.48 5.83
N VAL A 297 21.47 -1.82 4.60
CA VAL A 297 22.30 -2.63 3.69
C VAL A 297 22.32 -1.97 2.32
N ALA A 298 23.53 -1.67 1.82
CA ALA A 298 23.72 -1.17 0.46
C ALA A 298 23.70 -2.32 -0.56
N ALA A 299 23.25 -2.05 -1.79
CA ALA A 299 23.08 -3.06 -2.83
C ALA A 299 24.33 -3.94 -3.09
N PRO A 300 25.57 -3.42 -3.06
CA PRO A 300 26.77 -4.25 -3.22
C PRO A 300 26.92 -5.34 -2.15
N ALA A 301 26.38 -5.13 -0.95
CA ALA A 301 26.44 -6.08 0.18
C ALA A 301 25.25 -7.06 0.21
N PHE A 302 24.29 -6.98 -0.71
CA PHE A 302 23.16 -7.92 -0.75
C PHE A 302 23.56 -9.40 -0.81
N PRO A 303 24.63 -9.83 -1.51
CA PRO A 303 25.05 -11.23 -1.49
C PRO A 303 25.34 -11.78 -0.08
N GLU A 304 25.80 -10.93 0.84
CA GLU A 304 26.11 -11.32 2.23
C GLU A 304 24.85 -11.69 3.02
N LEU A 305 23.66 -11.23 2.58
CA LEU A 305 22.39 -11.55 3.22
C LEU A 305 22.02 -13.03 3.13
N ALA A 306 22.68 -13.80 2.26
CA ALA A 306 22.51 -15.24 2.14
C ALA A 306 22.83 -15.98 3.45
N SER A 307 23.65 -15.39 4.33
CA SER A 307 23.95 -15.96 5.65
C SER A 307 22.79 -15.87 6.64
N LEU A 308 21.84 -14.95 6.41
CA LEU A 308 20.62 -14.80 7.22
C LEU A 308 19.50 -15.68 6.65
N SER A 309 19.29 -15.59 5.34
CA SER A 309 18.36 -16.45 4.60
C SER A 309 18.81 -16.56 3.14
N PRO A 310 18.76 -17.76 2.52
CA PRO A 310 19.17 -17.94 1.12
C PRO A 310 18.41 -17.04 0.13
N SER A 311 17.15 -16.74 0.43
CA SER A 311 16.26 -15.95 -0.43
C SER A 311 16.40 -14.44 -0.21
N LEU A 312 17.03 -13.99 0.88
CA LEU A 312 17.10 -12.57 1.24
C LEU A 312 17.87 -11.66 0.25
N PRO A 313 18.98 -12.09 -0.40
CA PRO A 313 19.66 -11.28 -1.41
C PRO A 313 18.79 -10.93 -2.61
N SER A 314 18.05 -11.90 -3.16
CA SER A 314 17.13 -11.65 -4.26
C SER A 314 15.98 -10.79 -3.78
N PHE A 315 15.41 -11.12 -2.63
CA PHE A 315 14.30 -10.35 -2.04
C PHE A 315 14.66 -8.87 -1.81
N ALA A 316 15.87 -8.56 -1.37
CA ALA A 316 16.37 -7.19 -1.22
C ALA A 316 16.50 -6.43 -2.54
N ARG A 317 17.00 -7.07 -3.60
CA ARG A 317 17.02 -6.48 -4.95
C ARG A 317 15.62 -6.16 -5.43
N GLU A 318 14.71 -7.10 -5.23
CA GLU A 318 13.34 -6.95 -5.69
C GLU A 318 12.57 -5.89 -4.89
N ALA A 319 12.86 -5.72 -3.60
CA ALA A 319 12.25 -4.69 -2.77
C ALA A 319 12.61 -3.28 -3.26
N LEU A 320 13.81 -3.10 -3.84
CA LEU A 320 14.17 -1.84 -4.49
C LEU A 320 13.07 -1.46 -5.48
N ASP A 321 12.69 -2.34 -6.41
CA ASP A 321 11.75 -2.04 -7.49
C ASP A 321 10.27 -2.10 -7.06
N ALA A 322 9.89 -3.06 -6.23
CA ALA A 322 8.49 -3.34 -5.90
C ALA A 322 7.97 -2.63 -4.65
N GLY A 323 8.83 -1.98 -3.86
CA GLY A 323 8.45 -1.38 -2.57
C GLY A 323 8.74 -2.30 -1.37
N PRO A 324 8.33 -1.89 -0.16
CA PRO A 324 8.48 -2.69 1.05
C PRO A 324 7.82 -4.05 0.94
N ARG A 325 8.49 -5.10 1.43
CA ARG A 325 7.95 -6.47 1.41
C ARG A 325 8.43 -7.30 2.59
N LEU A 326 7.62 -8.29 2.98
CA LEU A 326 7.93 -9.21 4.07
C LEU A 326 8.45 -10.55 3.53
N LEU A 327 9.62 -10.98 4.00
CA LEU A 327 10.14 -12.32 3.78
C LEU A 327 9.74 -13.21 4.97
N GLU A 328 9.03 -14.31 4.68
CA GLU A 328 8.66 -15.37 5.63
C GLU A 328 9.25 -16.70 5.14
N GLU A 329 10.43 -17.08 5.66
CA GLU A 329 11.16 -18.30 5.27
C GLU A 329 11.68 -19.05 6.51
N GLY A 330 11.09 -20.21 6.78
CA GLY A 330 11.37 -20.98 8.00
C GLY A 330 11.06 -20.13 9.24
N GLU A 331 12.09 -19.87 10.04
CA GLU A 331 12.01 -19.01 11.23
C GLU A 331 12.25 -17.52 10.95
N THR A 332 12.65 -17.17 9.73
CA THR A 332 13.01 -15.80 9.33
C THR A 332 11.74 -15.00 9.02
N GLN A 333 11.56 -13.87 9.70
CA GLN A 333 10.51 -12.89 9.43
C GLN A 333 11.13 -11.49 9.31
N VAL A 334 11.49 -11.09 8.09
CA VAL A 334 12.21 -9.83 7.85
C VAL A 334 11.43 -8.93 6.90
N LEU A 335 11.05 -7.76 7.38
CA LEU A 335 10.53 -6.69 6.55
C LEU A 335 11.70 -5.98 5.85
N VAL A 336 11.67 -5.98 4.52
CA VAL A 336 12.66 -5.34 3.66
C VAL A 336 12.06 -4.08 3.06
N GLU A 337 12.60 -2.92 3.42
CA GLU A 337 12.12 -1.62 2.98
C GLU A 337 13.15 -0.94 2.08
N PRO A 338 12.82 -0.60 0.82
CA PRO A 338 13.74 0.12 -0.04
C PRO A 338 13.96 1.56 0.44
N LEU A 339 15.21 2.01 0.34
CA LEU A 339 15.62 3.35 0.69
C LEU A 339 15.86 4.15 -0.59
N ARG A 340 14.98 5.11 -0.84
CA ARG A 340 15.00 5.96 -2.03
C ARG A 340 14.87 7.41 -1.61
N ALA A 341 15.69 8.29 -2.19
CA ALA A 341 15.48 9.71 -2.06
C ALA A 341 14.14 10.10 -2.73
N PRO A 342 13.44 11.14 -2.21
CA PRO A 342 12.31 11.72 -2.92
C PRO A 342 12.72 12.19 -4.32
N PRO A 343 11.88 12.03 -5.36
CA PRO A 343 12.19 12.58 -6.67
C PRO A 343 12.26 14.10 -6.64
N ARG A 344 13.23 14.67 -7.35
CA ARG A 344 13.42 16.13 -7.38
C ARG A 344 12.51 16.83 -8.38
N LEU A 345 12.03 18.01 -8.00
CA LEU A 345 11.39 18.99 -8.89
C LEU A 345 12.24 20.26 -8.95
N VAL A 346 13.05 20.39 -10.00
CA VAL A 346 13.90 21.56 -10.19
C VAL A 346 13.08 22.67 -10.87
N LEU A 347 12.90 23.78 -10.16
CA LEU A 347 12.17 24.95 -10.62
C LEU A 347 13.16 26.03 -11.04
N VAL A 348 13.30 26.25 -12.34
CA VAL A 348 14.14 27.32 -12.87
C VAL A 348 13.33 28.60 -12.87
N GLY A 349 13.65 29.50 -11.94
CA GLY A 349 12.96 30.76 -11.72
C GLY A 349 12.19 30.83 -10.40
N GLY A 350 12.49 31.85 -9.60
CA GLY A 350 11.84 32.12 -8.31
C GLY A 350 10.56 32.95 -8.44
N THR A 351 9.67 32.62 -9.38
CA THR A 351 8.43 33.39 -9.58
C THR A 351 7.37 33.05 -8.53
N HIS A 352 6.26 33.79 -8.52
CA HIS A 352 5.13 33.53 -7.63
C HIS A 352 4.46 32.16 -7.90
N VAL A 353 4.48 31.67 -9.15
CA VAL A 353 4.09 30.28 -9.49
C VAL A 353 5.04 29.28 -8.83
N ALA A 354 6.35 29.55 -8.85
CA ALA A 354 7.34 28.67 -8.22
C ALA A 354 7.11 28.50 -6.72
N GLN A 355 6.68 29.55 -6.01
CA GLN A 355 6.36 29.46 -4.58
C GLN A 355 5.21 28.51 -4.31
N LYS A 356 4.12 28.60 -5.10
CA LYS A 356 2.95 27.74 -4.95
C LYS A 356 3.28 26.30 -5.35
N LEU A 357 4.03 26.13 -6.45
CA LEU A 357 4.45 24.82 -6.93
C LEU A 357 5.40 24.12 -5.96
N ALA A 358 6.39 24.82 -5.40
CA ALA A 358 7.29 24.24 -4.41
C ALA A 358 6.55 23.75 -3.16
N ARG A 359 5.56 24.50 -2.68
CA ARG A 359 4.71 24.05 -1.57
C ARG A 359 3.93 22.79 -1.94
N LEU A 360 3.17 22.83 -3.05
CA LEU A 360 2.36 21.68 -3.48
C LEU A 360 3.21 20.43 -3.78
N ALA A 361 4.44 20.61 -4.28
CA ALA A 361 5.35 19.53 -4.58
C ALA A 361 5.72 18.72 -3.31
N ARG A 362 5.96 19.40 -2.19
CA ARG A 362 6.28 18.73 -0.91
C ARG A 362 5.13 17.88 -0.39
N GLU A 363 3.89 18.33 -0.58
CA GLU A 363 2.67 17.59 -0.20
C GLU A 363 2.48 16.28 -1.02
N VAL A 364 3.23 16.08 -2.11
CA VAL A 364 3.17 14.87 -2.95
C VAL A 364 4.51 14.14 -3.05
N ASP A 365 5.35 14.29 -2.02
CA ASP A 365 6.67 13.65 -1.88
C ASP A 365 7.64 13.97 -3.03
N LEU A 366 7.57 15.20 -3.56
CA LEU A 366 8.60 15.75 -4.43
C LEU A 366 9.49 16.70 -3.63
N GLU A 367 10.80 16.64 -3.89
CA GLU A 367 11.80 17.54 -3.31
C GLU A 367 12.02 18.73 -4.27
N PRO A 368 11.42 19.90 -4.02
CA PRO A 368 11.64 21.06 -4.87
C PRO A 368 13.05 21.64 -4.65
N VAL A 369 13.68 22.08 -5.73
CA VAL A 369 14.91 22.89 -5.70
C VAL A 369 14.71 24.10 -6.58
N ILE A 370 14.87 25.31 -6.03
CA ILE A 370 14.78 26.55 -6.79
C ILE A 370 16.14 26.89 -7.38
N VAL A 371 16.21 27.12 -8.68
CA VAL A 371 17.39 27.65 -9.35
C VAL A 371 17.07 29.06 -9.85
N GLU A 372 17.61 30.07 -9.18
CA GLU A 372 17.30 31.47 -9.45
C GLU A 372 18.53 32.36 -9.18
N PRO A 373 19.23 32.87 -10.21
CA PRO A 373 20.41 33.70 -10.00
C PRO A 373 20.08 35.11 -9.47
N ARG A 374 18.85 35.61 -9.65
CA ARG A 374 18.46 36.97 -9.28
C ARG A 374 18.14 37.04 -7.79
N ALA A 375 18.94 37.79 -7.03
CA ALA A 375 18.88 37.87 -5.57
C ALA A 375 17.47 38.12 -5.02
N ALA A 376 16.74 39.07 -5.60
CA ALA A 376 15.39 39.44 -5.16
C ALA A 376 14.38 38.29 -5.30
N LEU A 377 14.59 37.41 -6.28
CA LEU A 377 13.73 36.26 -6.51
C LEU A 377 14.23 34.98 -5.80
N ALA A 378 15.50 34.94 -5.39
CA ALA A 378 16.14 33.81 -4.71
C ALA A 378 16.14 33.91 -3.17
N ASP A 379 15.29 34.77 -2.59
CA ASP A 379 15.21 34.92 -1.13
C ASP A 379 14.61 33.66 -0.48
N HIS A 380 15.36 33.03 0.42
CA HIS A 380 14.97 31.81 1.16
C HIS A 380 13.66 32.00 1.95
N ARG A 381 13.33 33.23 2.38
CA ARG A 381 12.07 33.53 3.08
C ARG A 381 10.85 33.32 2.19
N ARG A 382 11.01 33.35 0.87
CA ARG A 382 9.95 33.06 -0.11
C ARG A 382 9.73 31.57 -0.32
N PHE A 383 10.67 30.74 0.13
CA PHE A 383 10.68 29.28 -0.07
C PHE A 383 11.10 28.55 1.21
N PRO A 384 10.29 28.62 2.29
CA PRO A 384 10.63 27.98 3.56
C PRO A 384 10.77 26.46 3.42
N GLY A 385 11.90 25.91 3.88
CA GLY A 385 12.23 24.48 3.83
C GLY A 385 12.46 23.94 2.42
N VAL A 386 12.87 24.81 1.48
CA VAL A 386 13.21 24.44 0.09
C VAL A 386 14.63 24.93 -0.20
N GLU A 387 15.43 24.09 -0.86
CA GLU A 387 16.77 24.48 -1.30
C GLU A 387 16.70 25.55 -2.39
N VAL A 388 17.43 26.65 -2.22
CA VAL A 388 17.49 27.75 -3.19
C VAL A 388 18.93 27.95 -3.64
N LEU A 389 19.19 27.62 -4.90
CA LEU A 389 20.48 27.77 -5.55
C LEU A 389 20.54 29.09 -6.32
N ARG A 390 21.32 30.04 -5.79
CA ARG A 390 21.57 31.34 -6.43
C ARG A 390 22.65 31.23 -7.50
N GLU A 391 22.39 30.40 -8.50
CA GLU A 391 23.32 30.09 -9.59
C GLU A 391 22.62 30.17 -10.95
N ARG A 392 23.40 30.19 -12.02
CA ARG A 392 22.86 30.05 -13.38
C ARG A 392 22.44 28.60 -13.65
N PRO A 393 21.33 28.37 -14.38
CA PRO A 393 20.79 27.03 -14.56
C PRO A 393 21.74 26.08 -15.28
N GLU A 394 22.48 26.54 -16.28
CA GLU A 394 23.47 25.73 -17.00
C GLU A 394 24.61 25.19 -16.10
N ARG A 395 24.83 25.81 -14.93
CA ARG A 395 25.80 25.36 -13.91
C ARG A 395 25.17 24.48 -12.83
N ALA A 396 23.92 24.74 -12.46
CA ALA A 396 23.23 24.02 -11.40
C ALA A 396 22.69 22.67 -11.90
N LEU A 397 22.00 22.67 -13.04
CA LEU A 397 21.27 21.51 -13.56
C LEU A 397 22.10 20.22 -13.71
N PRO A 398 23.35 20.24 -14.21
CA PRO A 398 24.13 19.00 -14.38
C PRO A 398 24.40 18.24 -13.07
N ARG A 399 24.34 18.91 -11.91
CA ARG A 399 24.55 18.30 -10.59
C ARG A 399 23.26 17.79 -9.95
N LEU A 400 22.11 18.26 -10.42
CA LEU A 400 20.81 17.99 -9.81
C LEU A 400 20.03 16.91 -10.55
N ILE A 401 20.20 16.82 -11.87
CA ILE A 401 19.35 16.01 -12.73
C ILE A 401 19.78 14.54 -12.75
N ASP A 402 18.82 13.67 -12.45
CA ASP A 402 18.84 12.24 -12.71
C ASP A 402 17.59 11.78 -13.46
N ALA A 403 17.42 10.46 -13.64
CA ALA A 403 16.28 9.87 -14.33
C ALA A 403 14.93 10.07 -13.63
N ARG A 404 14.92 10.49 -12.36
CA ARG A 404 13.73 10.74 -11.53
C ARG A 404 13.43 12.24 -11.37
N THR A 405 14.28 13.11 -11.91
CA THR A 405 14.17 14.56 -11.78
C THR A 405 13.24 15.15 -12.83
N ALA A 406 12.30 15.99 -12.39
CA ALA A 406 11.50 16.86 -13.24
C ALA A 406 12.08 18.28 -13.27
N VAL A 407 12.10 18.93 -14.42
CA VAL A 407 12.63 20.30 -14.56
C VAL A 407 11.56 21.20 -15.18
N VAL A 408 11.28 22.34 -14.56
CA VAL A 408 10.24 23.28 -15.02
C VAL A 408 10.80 24.69 -15.16
N MET A 409 10.64 25.28 -16.35
CA MET A 409 11.00 26.67 -16.62
C MET A 409 9.87 27.61 -16.23
N LEU A 410 10.15 28.52 -15.30
CA LEU A 410 9.19 29.46 -14.72
C LEU A 410 9.61 30.93 -14.89
N THR A 411 10.68 31.24 -15.63
CA THR A 411 11.32 32.57 -15.61
C THR A 411 10.72 33.59 -16.57
N HIS A 412 10.16 33.15 -17.71
CA HIS A 412 9.86 33.96 -18.92
C HIS A 412 11.06 34.72 -19.52
N ASP A 413 12.26 34.57 -18.95
CA ASP A 413 13.49 35.19 -19.40
C ASP A 413 14.29 34.18 -20.24
N ARG A 414 14.40 34.47 -21.53
CA ARG A 414 15.13 33.64 -22.48
C ARG A 414 16.59 33.42 -22.09
N LYS A 415 17.20 34.36 -21.36
CA LYS A 415 18.59 34.23 -20.88
C LYS A 415 18.76 33.14 -19.83
N LEU A 416 17.66 32.70 -19.21
CA LEU A 416 17.64 31.62 -18.23
C LEU A 416 16.97 30.36 -18.80
N ASP A 417 15.82 30.51 -19.45
CA ASP A 417 15.06 29.38 -20.00
C ASP A 417 15.83 28.64 -21.10
N ASP A 418 16.36 29.33 -22.11
CA ASP A 418 16.97 28.66 -23.27
C ASP A 418 18.26 27.87 -22.86
N PRO A 419 19.20 28.41 -22.05
CA PRO A 419 20.33 27.63 -21.52
C PRO A 419 19.91 26.44 -20.65
N ALA A 420 18.90 26.61 -19.80
CA ALA A 420 18.38 25.54 -18.95
C ALA A 420 17.77 24.39 -19.79
N LEU A 421 16.99 24.73 -20.82
CA LEU A 421 16.34 23.77 -21.70
C LEU A 421 17.34 22.96 -22.51
N ARG A 422 18.45 23.57 -22.98
CA ARG A 422 19.51 22.83 -23.67
C ARG A 422 20.10 21.73 -22.79
N VAL A 423 20.33 21.99 -21.50
CA VAL A 423 20.83 20.98 -20.55
C VAL A 423 19.74 19.95 -20.23
N ALA A 424 18.53 20.40 -19.91
CA ALA A 424 17.44 19.52 -19.47
C ALA A 424 16.99 18.56 -20.57
N LEU A 425 16.85 19.01 -21.82
CA LEU A 425 16.35 18.19 -22.95
C LEU A 425 17.35 17.15 -23.44
N THR A 426 18.64 17.28 -23.10
CA THR A 426 19.67 16.27 -23.40
C THR A 426 20.04 15.42 -22.18
N SER A 427 19.39 15.65 -21.03
CA SER A 427 19.62 14.93 -19.78
C SER A 427 18.68 13.72 -19.62
N PRO A 428 18.86 12.85 -18.61
CA PRO A 428 17.91 11.77 -18.32
C PRO A 428 16.60 12.19 -17.64
N ALA A 429 16.38 13.50 -17.39
CA ALA A 429 15.19 14.02 -16.68
C ALA A 429 13.88 13.37 -17.14
N CYS A 430 13.02 12.99 -16.18
CA CYS A 430 11.75 12.32 -16.47
C CYS A 430 10.69 13.25 -17.05
N TYR A 431 10.84 14.56 -16.86
CA TYR A 431 9.93 15.58 -17.35
C TYR A 431 10.70 16.89 -17.57
N VAL A 432 10.44 17.55 -18.69
CA VAL A 432 10.95 18.89 -18.99
C VAL A 432 9.80 19.75 -19.48
N GLY A 433 9.41 20.75 -18.69
CA GLY A 433 8.29 21.63 -19.00
C GLY A 433 8.71 23.09 -19.03
N ALA A 434 8.01 23.89 -19.83
CA ALA A 434 8.18 25.33 -19.82
C ALA A 434 6.86 26.10 -19.92
N LEU A 435 6.71 27.13 -19.09
CA LEU A 435 5.59 28.07 -19.18
C LEU A 435 5.58 28.82 -20.52
N GLY A 436 4.40 29.27 -20.93
CA GLY A 436 4.22 30.16 -22.07
C GLY A 436 2.89 29.93 -22.78
N SER A 437 2.38 30.94 -23.47
CA SER A 437 1.32 30.77 -24.47
C SER A 437 1.71 29.78 -25.58
N ARG A 438 0.73 29.24 -26.31
CA ARG A 438 0.98 28.42 -27.51
C ARG A 438 1.94 29.09 -28.49
N LYS A 439 1.75 30.40 -28.74
CA LYS A 439 2.63 31.20 -29.60
C LYS A 439 4.08 31.21 -29.10
N THR A 440 4.28 31.46 -27.81
CA THR A 440 5.63 31.49 -27.21
C THR A 440 6.27 30.11 -27.13
N ALA A 441 5.47 29.05 -27.01
CA ALA A 441 5.95 27.67 -27.05
C ALA A 441 6.48 27.30 -28.45
N SER A 442 5.73 27.60 -29.51
CA SER A 442 6.17 27.36 -30.90
C SER A 442 7.46 28.14 -31.21
N ALA A 443 7.50 29.43 -30.89
CA ALA A 443 8.71 30.24 -31.09
C ALA A 443 9.91 29.74 -30.27
N ARG A 444 9.68 29.11 -29.11
CA ARG A 444 10.75 28.49 -28.31
C ARG A 444 11.30 27.24 -29.00
N LEU A 445 10.44 26.39 -29.54
CA LEU A 445 10.85 25.19 -30.28
C LEU A 445 11.72 25.54 -31.49
N GLU A 446 11.30 26.55 -32.27
CA GLU A 446 12.08 27.04 -33.42
C GLU A 446 13.50 27.46 -33.02
N ARG A 447 13.64 28.26 -31.96
CA ARG A 447 14.95 28.70 -31.48
C ARG A 447 15.81 27.56 -30.95
N LEU A 448 15.22 26.59 -30.26
CA LEU A 448 15.96 25.44 -29.74
C LEU A 448 16.44 24.54 -30.89
N ARG A 449 15.63 24.41 -31.96
CA ARG A 449 16.01 23.73 -33.20
C ARG A 449 17.16 24.44 -33.89
N GLU A 450 17.09 25.77 -34.03
CA GLU A 450 18.19 26.59 -34.57
C GLU A 450 19.48 26.47 -33.73
N ALA A 451 19.33 26.25 -32.41
CA ALA A 451 20.45 25.99 -31.50
C ALA A 451 21.00 24.56 -31.57
N GLY A 452 20.50 23.71 -32.47
CA GLY A 452 21.04 22.38 -32.77
C GLY A 452 20.46 21.22 -31.96
N LEU A 453 19.32 21.40 -31.29
CA LEU A 453 18.64 20.28 -30.61
C LEU A 453 17.93 19.38 -31.63
N SER A 454 18.04 18.06 -31.43
CA SER A 454 17.35 17.07 -32.27
C SER A 454 15.84 17.09 -32.04
N GLU A 455 15.06 16.64 -33.03
CA GLU A 455 13.60 16.50 -32.89
C GLU A 455 13.22 15.58 -31.72
N ASP A 456 13.98 14.51 -31.48
CA ASP A 456 13.76 13.63 -30.32
C ASP A 456 13.93 14.36 -28.99
N ALA A 457 14.92 15.25 -28.88
CA ALA A 457 15.10 16.06 -27.68
C ALA A 457 13.96 17.08 -27.54
N LEU A 458 13.54 17.72 -28.65
CA LEU A 458 12.45 18.70 -28.66
C LEU A 458 11.10 18.07 -28.34
N ALA A 459 10.84 16.84 -28.78
CA ALA A 459 9.61 16.10 -28.51
C ALA A 459 9.38 15.82 -27.01
N ARG A 460 10.44 15.91 -26.19
CA ARG A 460 10.36 15.79 -24.73
C ARG A 460 9.87 17.06 -24.03
N LEU A 461 9.81 18.20 -24.72
CA LEU A 461 9.43 19.48 -24.12
C LEU A 461 7.92 19.60 -23.98
N HIS A 462 7.44 19.68 -22.74
CA HIS A 462 6.05 19.99 -22.43
C HIS A 462 5.83 21.52 -22.46
N GLY A 463 4.96 22.00 -23.34
CA GLY A 463 4.77 23.43 -23.57
C GLY A 463 3.44 23.75 -24.26
N PRO A 464 2.55 24.55 -23.66
CA PRO A 464 2.61 25.11 -22.31
C PRO A 464 2.66 24.01 -21.23
N ALA A 465 3.54 24.15 -20.23
CA ALA A 465 3.60 23.19 -19.13
C ALA A 465 2.29 23.15 -18.33
N GLY A 466 1.84 21.94 -18.00
CA GLY A 466 0.67 21.64 -17.19
C GLY A 466 -0.53 21.12 -17.98
N VAL A 467 -1.38 20.34 -17.31
CA VAL A 467 -2.65 19.84 -17.89
C VAL A 467 -3.62 20.99 -18.13
N ALA A 468 -4.33 20.98 -19.26
CA ALA A 468 -5.27 22.04 -19.65
C ALA A 468 -6.54 22.05 -18.78
N ILE A 469 -6.45 22.65 -17.58
CA ILE A 469 -7.55 22.79 -16.62
C ILE A 469 -8.25 24.16 -16.69
N GLY A 470 -7.82 25.05 -17.61
CA GLY A 470 -8.38 26.40 -17.75
C GLY A 470 -7.91 27.41 -16.68
N GLY A 471 -6.97 27.02 -15.82
CA GLY A 471 -6.46 27.85 -14.73
C GLY A 471 -5.73 29.11 -15.19
N LYS A 472 -5.91 30.20 -14.46
CA LYS A 472 -5.30 31.52 -14.70
C LYS A 472 -4.49 32.01 -13.50
N GLY A 473 -4.86 31.60 -12.30
CA GLY A 473 -4.15 31.95 -11.07
C GLY A 473 -2.87 31.14 -10.89
N ALA A 474 -1.89 31.69 -10.17
CA ALA A 474 -0.62 31.01 -9.94
C ALA A 474 -0.74 29.67 -9.20
N GLY A 475 -1.74 29.54 -8.31
CA GLY A 475 -2.05 28.26 -7.65
C GLY A 475 -2.61 27.22 -8.62
N GLU A 476 -3.50 27.62 -9.52
CA GLU A 476 -4.09 26.73 -10.53
C GLU A 476 -3.04 26.31 -11.56
N ILE A 477 -2.17 27.24 -11.99
CA ILE A 477 -1.03 26.93 -12.88
C ILE A 477 -0.07 25.96 -12.18
N ALA A 478 0.25 26.19 -10.91
CA ALA A 478 1.09 25.28 -10.14
C ALA A 478 0.46 23.88 -10.02
N LEU A 479 -0.85 23.79 -9.72
CA LEU A 479 -1.58 22.53 -9.67
C LEU A 479 -1.57 21.81 -11.02
N SER A 480 -1.83 22.54 -12.11
CA SER A 480 -1.81 22.04 -13.48
C SER A 480 -0.45 21.44 -13.86
N ILE A 481 0.65 22.14 -13.56
CA ILE A 481 2.03 21.66 -13.77
C ILE A 481 2.30 20.43 -12.92
N LEU A 482 1.96 20.48 -11.63
CA LEU A 482 2.21 19.37 -10.72
C LEU A 482 1.47 18.11 -11.15
N ALA A 483 0.22 18.24 -11.60
CA ALA A 483 -0.56 17.15 -12.15
C ALA A 483 0.12 16.51 -13.37
N GLU A 484 0.63 17.32 -14.30
CA GLU A 484 1.35 16.82 -15.48
C GLU A 484 2.67 16.13 -15.10
N VAL A 485 3.43 16.70 -14.17
CA VAL A 485 4.68 16.13 -13.64
C VAL A 485 4.40 14.76 -12.99
N VAL A 486 3.40 14.68 -12.11
CA VAL A 486 3.02 13.43 -11.43
C VAL A 486 2.56 12.38 -12.45
N ALA A 487 1.69 12.76 -13.39
CA ALA A 487 1.20 11.86 -14.43
C ALA A 487 2.34 11.31 -15.28
N THR A 488 3.24 12.19 -15.79
CA THR A 488 4.37 11.79 -16.63
C THR A 488 5.33 10.86 -15.87
N ARG A 489 5.65 11.18 -14.61
CA ARG A 489 6.51 10.34 -13.75
C ARG A 489 5.90 8.95 -13.54
N ARG A 490 4.59 8.87 -13.27
CA ARG A 490 3.89 7.58 -13.07
C ARG A 490 3.78 6.78 -14.36
N GLN A 491 3.52 7.43 -15.49
CA GLN A 491 3.47 6.80 -16.81
C GLN A 491 4.84 6.26 -17.25
N LYS A 492 5.92 7.02 -17.02
CA LYS A 492 7.29 6.57 -17.29
C LYS A 492 7.62 5.31 -16.49
N ALA A 493 7.34 5.33 -15.17
CA ALA A 493 7.54 4.17 -14.30
C ALA A 493 6.71 2.96 -14.76
N ALA A 494 5.46 3.17 -15.21
CA ALA A 494 4.62 2.12 -15.75
C ALA A 494 5.16 1.53 -17.06
N ARG A 495 5.66 2.35 -17.99
CA ARG A 495 6.24 1.91 -19.27
C ARG A 495 7.53 1.14 -19.10
N GLU A 496 8.34 1.52 -18.11
CA GLU A 496 9.60 0.86 -17.79
C GLU A 496 9.40 -0.52 -17.13
N ARG A 497 8.18 -0.89 -16.74
CA ARG A 497 7.88 -2.23 -16.22
C ARG A 497 8.17 -3.28 -17.29
N ARG A 498 9.14 -4.13 -16.97
CA ARG A 498 9.63 -5.22 -17.81
C ARG A 498 8.73 -6.44 -17.64
N VAL A 499 8.24 -6.95 -18.76
CA VAL A 499 7.44 -8.18 -18.79
C VAL A 499 8.30 -9.26 -19.43
N GLY A 500 8.49 -10.37 -18.71
CA GLY A 500 9.09 -11.59 -19.25
C GLY A 500 8.05 -12.64 -19.62
N ALA A 501 8.53 -13.80 -20.04
CA ALA A 501 7.68 -14.97 -20.25
C ALA A 501 8.37 -16.26 -19.81
N VAL A 502 7.59 -17.16 -19.24
CA VAL A 502 7.92 -18.56 -19.02
C VAL A 502 7.05 -19.37 -19.96
N VAL A 503 7.66 -20.02 -20.94
CA VAL A 503 6.97 -20.89 -21.92
C VAL A 503 7.15 -22.34 -21.49
N LEU A 504 6.05 -23.02 -21.20
CA LEU A 504 6.05 -24.42 -20.79
C LEU A 504 6.12 -25.32 -22.02
N ALA A 505 7.28 -25.94 -22.23
CA ALA A 505 7.54 -26.89 -23.32
C ALA A 505 7.96 -28.28 -22.82
N ALA A 506 7.69 -28.59 -21.55
CA ALA A 506 8.12 -29.81 -20.88
C ALA A 506 7.11 -30.98 -20.95
N GLY A 507 5.94 -30.77 -21.57
CA GLY A 507 4.86 -31.74 -21.62
C GLY A 507 5.21 -33.03 -22.38
N SER A 508 4.81 -34.17 -21.83
CA SER A 508 5.16 -35.51 -22.36
C SER A 508 4.30 -36.01 -23.53
N SER A 509 3.41 -35.17 -24.09
CA SER A 509 2.59 -35.48 -25.29
C SER A 509 1.89 -36.85 -25.31
N ARG A 510 1.57 -37.44 -24.14
CA ARG A 510 1.11 -38.84 -24.00
C ARG A 510 -0.16 -39.18 -24.80
N ARG A 511 -0.95 -38.16 -25.18
CA ARG A 511 -2.23 -38.27 -25.89
C ARG A 511 -2.15 -37.91 -27.39
N ALA A 512 -1.01 -37.42 -27.88
CA ALA A 512 -0.85 -36.84 -29.23
C ALA A 512 -0.16 -37.75 -30.27
N GLY A 513 0.08 -39.03 -29.93
CA GLY A 513 0.74 -39.99 -30.83
C GLY A 513 2.28 -40.00 -30.72
N PRO A 514 3.01 -40.54 -31.72
CA PRO A 514 4.45 -40.79 -31.64
C PRO A 514 5.35 -39.55 -31.82
N ILE A 515 4.77 -38.40 -32.16
CA ILE A 515 5.49 -37.15 -32.41
C ILE A 515 5.09 -36.14 -31.34
N ASN A 516 6.07 -35.47 -30.73
CA ASN A 516 5.82 -34.41 -29.76
C ASN A 516 4.92 -33.33 -30.37
N LYS A 517 3.78 -33.04 -29.71
CA LYS A 517 2.76 -32.12 -30.24
C LYS A 517 3.30 -30.72 -30.52
N LEU A 518 4.25 -30.28 -29.71
CA LEU A 518 4.94 -29.00 -29.83
C LEU A 518 5.73 -28.83 -31.13
N LEU A 519 6.14 -29.95 -31.75
CA LEU A 519 6.90 -29.98 -32.99
C LEU A 519 6.01 -30.14 -34.24
N HIS A 520 4.69 -30.23 -34.07
CA HIS A 520 3.78 -30.25 -35.22
C HIS A 520 3.84 -28.91 -35.93
N VAL A 521 3.91 -28.96 -37.27
CA VAL A 521 3.97 -27.78 -38.11
C VAL A 521 2.56 -27.22 -38.28
N ILE A 522 2.38 -25.96 -37.87
CA ILE A 522 1.15 -25.19 -38.07
C ILE A 522 1.57 -23.93 -38.85
N ASP A 523 0.88 -23.66 -39.96
CA ASP A 523 1.17 -22.51 -40.83
C ASP A 523 2.64 -22.42 -41.29
N GLY A 524 3.30 -23.57 -41.48
CA GLY A 524 4.66 -23.66 -42.02
C GLY A 524 5.80 -23.59 -40.98
N GLU A 525 5.51 -23.45 -39.69
CA GLU A 525 6.53 -23.53 -38.61
C GLU A 525 6.11 -24.47 -37.46
N PRO A 526 7.05 -25.02 -36.67
CA PRO A 526 6.70 -25.78 -35.47
C PRO A 526 5.85 -24.95 -34.50
N MET A 527 4.80 -25.55 -33.95
CA MET A 527 3.86 -24.91 -33.02
C MET A 527 4.55 -24.14 -31.90
N ILE A 528 5.53 -24.75 -31.23
CA ILE A 528 6.28 -24.08 -30.15
C ILE A 528 7.05 -22.85 -30.64
N ARG A 529 7.57 -22.89 -31.87
CA ARG A 529 8.28 -21.77 -32.48
C ARG A 529 7.32 -20.61 -32.73
N ALA A 530 6.12 -20.89 -33.25
CA ALA A 530 5.08 -19.87 -33.43
C ALA A 530 4.71 -19.21 -32.09
N VAL A 531 4.48 -20.00 -31.03
CA VAL A 531 4.13 -19.49 -29.69
C VAL A 531 5.23 -18.60 -29.12
N VAL A 532 6.49 -19.05 -29.16
CA VAL A 532 7.64 -18.27 -28.65
C VAL A 532 7.84 -17.00 -29.47
N ARG A 533 7.76 -17.06 -30.80
CA ARG A 533 7.90 -15.90 -31.68
C ARG A 533 6.83 -14.85 -31.40
N LYS A 534 5.56 -15.25 -31.24
CA LYS A 534 4.47 -14.34 -30.88
C LYS A 534 4.66 -13.71 -29.50
N THR A 535 5.13 -14.50 -28.53
CA THR A 535 5.45 -14.03 -27.17
C THR A 535 6.53 -12.95 -27.19
N LEU A 536 7.62 -13.19 -27.92
CA LEU A 536 8.70 -12.20 -28.10
C LEU A 536 8.23 -10.97 -28.87
N ALA A 537 7.43 -11.15 -29.93
CA ALA A 537 6.89 -10.05 -30.73
C ALA A 537 6.00 -9.09 -29.91
N ALA A 538 5.26 -9.61 -28.93
CA ALA A 538 4.47 -8.80 -27.99
C ALA A 538 5.32 -8.00 -26.99
N GLY A 539 6.65 -8.17 -26.99
CA GLY A 539 7.57 -7.48 -26.08
C GLY A 539 7.76 -8.18 -24.73
N ALA A 540 7.39 -9.45 -24.59
CA ALA A 540 7.67 -10.25 -23.40
C ALA A 540 9.11 -10.80 -23.45
N SER A 541 10.05 -10.07 -22.86
CA SER A 541 11.48 -10.38 -22.86
C SER A 541 12.13 -10.01 -21.52
N PRO A 542 12.97 -10.87 -20.92
CA PRO A 542 13.46 -12.15 -21.44
C PRO A 542 12.39 -13.26 -21.48
N CYS A 543 12.60 -14.24 -22.36
CA CYS A 543 11.74 -15.41 -22.51
C CYS A 543 12.51 -16.68 -22.11
N VAL A 544 12.01 -17.37 -21.08
CA VAL A 544 12.54 -18.63 -20.56
C VAL A 544 11.67 -19.78 -21.04
N VAL A 545 12.27 -20.76 -21.70
CA VAL A 545 11.58 -21.96 -22.20
C VAL A 545 11.94 -23.14 -21.29
N VAL A 546 10.92 -23.74 -20.67
CA VAL A 546 11.07 -24.90 -19.80
C VAL A 546 11.00 -26.16 -20.63
N LEU A 547 12.12 -26.86 -20.76
CA LEU A 547 12.28 -28.09 -21.53
C LEU A 547 12.07 -29.32 -20.64
N GLY A 548 11.59 -30.41 -21.24
CA GLY A 548 11.38 -31.69 -20.57
C GLY A 548 11.56 -32.84 -21.57
N HIS A 549 10.47 -33.53 -21.92
CA HIS A 549 10.49 -34.58 -22.92
C HIS A 549 10.97 -34.07 -24.30
N GLU A 550 11.88 -34.81 -24.94
CA GLU A 550 12.53 -34.43 -26.21
C GLU A 550 13.18 -33.03 -26.22
N ALA A 551 13.78 -32.60 -25.10
CA ALA A 551 14.39 -31.29 -24.92
C ALA A 551 15.28 -30.82 -26.09
N GLU A 552 16.12 -31.71 -26.64
CA GLU A 552 17.02 -31.37 -27.75
C GLU A 552 16.28 -31.00 -29.03
N ARG A 553 15.21 -31.72 -29.38
CA ARG A 553 14.41 -31.44 -30.59
C ARG A 553 13.64 -30.13 -30.45
N VAL A 554 13.11 -29.84 -29.25
CA VAL A 554 12.46 -28.55 -28.95
C VAL A 554 13.47 -27.40 -29.01
N ARG A 555 14.68 -27.61 -28.49
CA ARG A 555 15.77 -26.63 -28.57
C ARG A 555 16.15 -26.33 -30.03
N GLU A 556 16.26 -27.35 -30.86
CA GLU A 556 16.54 -27.21 -32.30
C GLU A 556 15.42 -26.43 -33.01
N ALA A 557 14.14 -26.73 -32.73
CA ALA A 557 13.01 -25.99 -33.31
C ALA A 557 13.01 -24.49 -32.94
N LEU A 558 13.62 -24.13 -31.81
CA LEU A 558 13.73 -22.78 -31.30
C LEU A 558 15.09 -22.13 -31.60
N ALA A 559 15.91 -22.75 -32.45
CA ALA A 559 17.19 -22.18 -32.86
C ALA A 559 17.02 -20.75 -33.38
N GLU A 560 18.02 -19.91 -33.09
CA GLU A 560 18.13 -18.50 -33.48
C GLU A 560 17.14 -17.54 -32.78
N LEU A 561 16.19 -18.05 -32.00
CA LEU A 561 15.33 -17.19 -31.17
C LEU A 561 16.06 -16.76 -29.88
N PRO A 562 15.91 -15.51 -29.42
CA PRO A 562 16.57 -14.99 -28.22
C PRO A 562 15.89 -15.49 -26.94
N VAL A 563 16.02 -16.79 -26.66
CA VAL A 563 15.42 -17.45 -25.49
C VAL A 563 16.48 -18.10 -24.59
N ALA A 564 16.18 -18.16 -23.29
CA ALA A 564 16.94 -18.96 -22.34
C ALA A 564 16.24 -20.31 -22.11
N PHE A 565 17.01 -21.38 -21.93
CA PHE A 565 16.47 -22.72 -21.71
C PHE A 565 16.70 -23.17 -20.28
N VAL A 566 15.69 -23.82 -19.69
CA VAL A 566 15.81 -24.47 -18.39
C VAL A 566 15.28 -25.89 -18.51
N LEU A 567 16.05 -26.87 -18.04
CA LEU A 567 15.63 -28.26 -18.05
C LEU A 567 14.86 -28.59 -16.77
N ASN A 568 13.68 -29.19 -16.92
CA ASN A 568 12.94 -29.79 -15.82
C ASN A 568 13.07 -31.33 -15.88
N PRO A 569 13.92 -31.95 -15.04
CA PRO A 569 14.04 -33.41 -15.00
C PRO A 569 12.74 -34.08 -14.49
N GLU A 570 11.97 -33.39 -13.65
CA GLU A 570 10.71 -33.85 -13.03
C GLU A 570 9.47 -33.55 -13.90
N HIS A 571 9.65 -33.34 -15.21
CA HIS A 571 8.55 -33.02 -16.13
C HIS A 571 7.42 -34.08 -16.17
N ALA A 572 7.70 -35.31 -15.71
CA ALA A 572 6.73 -36.38 -15.62
C ALA A 572 5.72 -36.21 -14.46
N GLU A 573 6.03 -35.36 -13.47
CA GLU A 573 5.21 -35.13 -12.27
C GLU A 573 4.06 -34.12 -12.49
N GLY A 574 4.01 -33.47 -13.65
CA GLY A 574 2.93 -32.58 -14.06
C GLY A 574 3.37 -31.12 -14.30
N MET A 575 2.37 -30.24 -14.43
CA MET A 575 2.60 -28.84 -14.80
C MET A 575 3.29 -28.00 -13.70
N GLY A 576 3.05 -28.32 -12.42
CA GLY A 576 3.51 -27.54 -11.27
C GLY A 576 5.04 -27.35 -11.22
N PRO A 577 5.85 -28.44 -11.22
CA PRO A 577 7.31 -28.35 -11.23
C PRO A 577 7.87 -27.58 -12.43
N SER A 578 7.22 -27.67 -13.58
CA SER A 578 7.63 -26.93 -14.79
C SER A 578 7.43 -25.42 -14.64
N ILE A 579 6.28 -24.99 -14.08
CA ILE A 579 6.04 -23.59 -13.74
C ILE A 579 7.06 -23.12 -12.71
N ALA A 580 7.23 -23.88 -11.62
CA ALA A 580 8.14 -23.52 -10.54
C ALA A 580 9.56 -23.27 -11.06
N ARG A 581 10.10 -24.21 -11.84
CA ARG A 581 11.45 -24.13 -12.40
C ARG A 581 11.63 -22.98 -13.40
N GLY A 582 10.63 -22.73 -14.24
CA GLY A 582 10.65 -21.59 -15.15
C GLY A 582 10.60 -20.24 -14.42
N VAL A 583 9.77 -20.17 -13.38
CA VAL A 583 9.64 -18.97 -12.54
C VAL A 583 10.91 -18.72 -11.70
N GLU A 584 11.55 -19.76 -11.17
CA GLU A 584 12.86 -19.66 -10.50
C GLU A 584 13.90 -19.01 -11.41
N ALA A 585 13.95 -19.39 -12.68
CA ALA A 585 14.90 -18.83 -13.64
C ALA A 585 14.54 -17.39 -14.05
N ILE A 586 13.27 -17.10 -14.36
CA ILE A 586 12.87 -15.73 -14.73
C ILE A 586 13.01 -14.76 -13.54
N ALA A 587 12.87 -15.22 -12.30
CA ALA A 587 13.07 -14.44 -11.09
C ALA A 587 14.52 -13.97 -10.91
N GLN A 588 15.50 -14.61 -11.54
CA GLN A 588 16.89 -14.13 -11.55
C GLN A 588 17.09 -12.90 -12.45
N THR A 589 16.10 -12.57 -13.26
CA THR A 589 16.10 -11.40 -14.14
C THR A 589 15.38 -10.22 -13.48
N ALA A 590 15.46 -9.05 -14.10
CA ALA A 590 14.90 -7.81 -13.55
C ALA A 590 13.48 -7.50 -14.07
N VAL A 591 12.68 -8.54 -14.37
CA VAL A 591 11.27 -8.40 -14.79
C VAL A 591 10.36 -8.03 -13.62
N ASP A 592 9.31 -7.27 -13.90
CA ASP A 592 8.26 -6.88 -12.96
C ASP A 592 7.06 -7.84 -12.98
N ALA A 593 6.89 -8.57 -14.09
CA ALA A 593 5.89 -9.60 -14.27
C ALA A 593 6.37 -10.63 -15.31
N SER A 594 5.81 -11.84 -15.27
CA SER A 594 6.06 -12.87 -16.28
C SER A 594 4.76 -13.52 -16.72
N PHE A 595 4.60 -13.73 -18.02
CA PHE A 595 3.61 -14.66 -18.50
C PHE A 595 3.96 -16.09 -18.08
N VAL A 596 2.94 -16.89 -17.81
CA VAL A 596 3.03 -18.35 -17.92
C VAL A 596 2.28 -18.74 -19.19
N VAL A 597 3.04 -19.14 -20.21
CA VAL A 597 2.56 -19.47 -21.56
C VAL A 597 2.61 -20.98 -21.75
N LEU A 598 1.51 -21.55 -22.25
CA LEU A 598 1.48 -22.96 -22.64
C LEU A 598 2.02 -23.09 -24.07
N GLY A 599 2.97 -24.00 -24.29
CA GLY A 599 3.62 -24.19 -25.59
C GLY A 599 2.71 -24.69 -26.72
N ASP A 600 1.49 -25.10 -26.38
CA ASP A 600 0.50 -25.73 -27.25
C ASP A 600 -0.71 -24.84 -27.55
N MET A 601 -0.58 -23.52 -27.34
CA MET A 601 -1.61 -22.53 -27.64
C MET A 601 -1.23 -21.64 -28.83
N PRO A 602 -1.13 -22.19 -30.07
CA PRO A 602 -0.71 -21.44 -31.24
C PRO A 602 -1.68 -20.35 -31.68
N HIS A 603 -2.95 -20.41 -31.25
CA HIS A 603 -4.00 -19.46 -31.67
C HIS A 603 -4.00 -18.16 -30.86
N VAL A 604 -3.23 -18.06 -29.78
CA VAL A 604 -3.03 -16.79 -29.07
C VAL A 604 -2.37 -15.78 -30.02
N ARG A 605 -2.92 -14.58 -30.12
CA ARG A 605 -2.45 -13.53 -31.02
C ARG A 605 -1.51 -12.57 -30.30
N VAL A 606 -0.69 -11.85 -31.06
CA VAL A 606 0.28 -10.88 -30.50
C VAL A 606 -0.47 -9.74 -29.82
N GLU A 607 -1.54 -9.26 -30.44
CA GLU A 607 -2.37 -8.15 -29.99
C GLU A 607 -3.04 -8.46 -28.64
N ASP A 608 -3.40 -9.72 -28.39
CA ASP A 608 -3.98 -10.15 -27.11
C ASP A 608 -2.93 -10.07 -25.99
N LEU A 609 -1.70 -10.49 -26.25
CA LEU A 609 -0.58 -10.37 -25.31
C LEU A 609 -0.24 -8.91 -25.03
N GLU A 610 -0.18 -8.07 -26.07
CA GLU A 610 0.06 -6.62 -25.95
C GLU A 610 -1.01 -5.95 -25.11
N ARG A 611 -2.28 -6.34 -25.26
CA ARG A 611 -3.40 -5.84 -24.46
C ARG A 611 -3.27 -6.22 -22.98
N LEU A 612 -2.84 -7.45 -22.68
CA LEU A 612 -2.57 -7.89 -21.30
C LEU A 612 -1.38 -7.13 -20.68
N ILE A 613 -0.31 -6.91 -21.44
CA ILE A 613 0.84 -6.09 -21.01
C ILE A 613 0.41 -4.65 -20.73
N ALA A 614 -0.38 -4.05 -21.63
CA ALA A 614 -0.90 -2.70 -21.46
C ALA A 614 -1.77 -2.58 -20.20
N ALA A 615 -2.65 -3.55 -19.95
CA ALA A 615 -3.46 -3.61 -18.75
C ALA A 615 -2.62 -3.72 -17.47
N HIS A 616 -1.54 -4.52 -17.48
CA HIS A 616 -0.59 -4.61 -16.36
C HIS A 616 0.14 -3.29 -16.10
N ARG A 617 0.62 -2.62 -17.16
CA ARG A 617 1.29 -1.33 -17.05
C ARG A 617 0.35 -0.23 -16.54
N ALA A 618 -0.92 -0.28 -16.92
CA ALA A 618 -1.95 0.65 -16.44
C ALA A 618 -2.37 0.40 -14.98
N SER A 619 -2.26 -0.83 -14.49
CA SER A 619 -2.64 -1.19 -13.13
C SER A 619 -1.68 -0.65 -12.07
N THR A 620 -2.22 0.01 -11.04
CA THR A 620 -1.45 0.47 -9.87
C THR A 620 -1.31 -0.58 -8.77
N GLN A 621 -2.14 -1.62 -8.78
CA GLN A 621 -2.28 -2.61 -7.70
C GLN A 621 -1.49 -3.91 -7.93
N HIS A 622 -0.66 -3.96 -8.98
CA HIS A 622 0.11 -5.15 -9.37
C HIS A 622 -0.76 -6.42 -9.39
N LEU A 623 -1.91 -6.35 -10.06
CA LEU A 623 -2.88 -7.44 -10.17
C LEU A 623 -2.41 -8.53 -11.14
N ILE A 624 -2.84 -9.77 -10.90
CA ILE A 624 -2.71 -10.86 -11.88
C ILE A 624 -3.56 -10.48 -13.09
N VAL A 625 -3.00 -10.49 -14.30
CA VAL A 625 -3.76 -10.12 -15.50
C VAL A 625 -4.07 -11.38 -16.30
N ALA A 626 -5.36 -11.69 -16.42
CA ALA A 626 -5.83 -12.88 -17.11
C ALA A 626 -6.80 -12.49 -18.24
N PRO A 627 -6.67 -13.11 -19.43
CA PRO A 627 -7.64 -12.91 -20.50
C PRO A 627 -8.96 -13.58 -20.13
N GLU A 628 -10.07 -12.96 -20.53
CA GLU A 628 -11.41 -13.49 -20.39
C GLU A 628 -12.10 -13.44 -21.75
N ALA A 629 -12.51 -14.59 -22.28
CA ALA A 629 -13.15 -14.71 -23.58
C ALA A 629 -14.48 -15.50 -23.47
N GLY A 630 -15.37 -15.29 -24.44
CA GLY A 630 -16.74 -15.82 -24.46
C GLY A 630 -17.80 -14.72 -24.43
N SER A 631 -19.07 -15.11 -24.54
CA SER A 631 -20.23 -14.20 -24.65
C SER A 631 -21.17 -14.31 -23.45
N GLY A 632 -21.69 -13.18 -22.98
CA GLY A 632 -22.64 -13.12 -21.86
C GLY A 632 -22.10 -13.80 -20.60
N ASP A 633 -22.95 -14.60 -19.95
CA ASP A 633 -22.61 -15.33 -18.72
C ASP A 633 -21.62 -16.50 -18.94
N GLN A 634 -21.24 -16.80 -20.19
CA GLN A 634 -20.31 -17.90 -20.51
C GLN A 634 -18.84 -17.47 -20.62
N ARG A 635 -18.49 -16.27 -20.13
CA ARG A 635 -17.10 -15.80 -20.11
C ARG A 635 -16.22 -16.68 -19.23
N ARG A 636 -15.07 -17.10 -19.78
CA ARG A 636 -14.11 -17.97 -19.11
C ARG A 636 -12.74 -17.33 -19.09
N LEU A 637 -12.02 -17.54 -17.98
CA LEU A 637 -10.61 -17.20 -17.88
C LEU A 637 -9.79 -18.10 -18.78
N GLY A 638 -8.90 -17.49 -19.56
CA GLY A 638 -8.00 -18.14 -20.49
C GLY A 638 -6.53 -17.99 -20.11
N ASN A 639 -5.68 -18.38 -21.06
CA ASN A 639 -4.23 -18.28 -21.01
C ASN A 639 -3.72 -17.48 -22.23
N PRO A 640 -2.50 -16.92 -22.17
CA PRO A 640 -1.59 -16.94 -21.02
C PRO A 640 -1.97 -15.94 -19.94
N VAL A 641 -1.68 -16.29 -18.69
CA VAL A 641 -1.86 -15.41 -17.53
C VAL A 641 -0.55 -14.69 -17.23
N LEU A 642 -0.64 -13.39 -17.02
CA LEU A 642 0.49 -12.54 -16.64
C LEU A 642 0.54 -12.39 -15.12
N TRP A 643 1.63 -12.86 -14.53
CA TRP A 643 1.83 -12.90 -13.09
C TRP A 643 2.80 -11.81 -12.66
N PRO A 644 2.36 -10.84 -11.84
CA PRO A 644 3.24 -9.88 -11.17
C PRO A 644 4.29 -10.60 -10.33
N ARG A 645 5.49 -10.02 -10.25
CA ARG A 645 6.64 -10.59 -9.53
C ARG A 645 6.33 -11.00 -8.08
N ARG A 646 5.42 -10.31 -7.39
CA ARG A 646 5.00 -10.67 -6.02
C ARG A 646 4.50 -12.11 -5.88
N TYR A 647 3.96 -12.69 -6.95
CA TYR A 647 3.45 -14.06 -6.97
C TYR A 647 4.53 -15.10 -7.32
N PHE A 648 5.74 -14.70 -7.69
CA PHE A 648 6.77 -15.64 -8.14
C PHE A 648 7.09 -16.67 -7.05
N HIS A 649 7.21 -16.22 -5.80
CA HIS A 649 7.46 -17.12 -4.67
C HIS A 649 6.32 -18.13 -4.41
N GLU A 650 5.06 -17.76 -4.66
CA GLU A 650 3.94 -18.71 -4.58
C GLU A 650 3.99 -19.71 -5.75
N LEU A 651 4.32 -19.24 -6.94
CA LEU A 651 4.45 -20.07 -8.15
C LEU A 651 5.61 -21.09 -8.04
N THR A 652 6.73 -20.74 -7.39
CA THR A 652 7.84 -21.68 -7.14
C THR A 652 7.49 -22.80 -6.16
N ARG A 653 6.42 -22.64 -5.37
CA ARG A 653 5.91 -23.66 -4.43
C ARG A 653 4.92 -24.66 -5.06
N LEU A 654 4.56 -24.49 -6.34
CA LEU A 654 3.69 -25.43 -7.03
C LEU A 654 4.35 -26.82 -7.15
N ARG A 655 3.55 -27.88 -6.98
CA ARG A 655 3.97 -29.29 -7.01
C ARG A 655 2.93 -30.14 -7.72
N GLY A 656 3.36 -31.29 -8.24
CA GLY A 656 2.51 -32.24 -8.97
C GLY A 656 1.83 -31.62 -10.20
N ASP A 657 0.65 -32.14 -10.55
CA ASP A 657 -0.09 -31.67 -11.72
C ASP A 657 -0.93 -30.40 -11.48
N ARG A 658 -0.75 -29.75 -10.31
CA ARG A 658 -1.45 -28.49 -10.01
C ARG A 658 -0.82 -27.34 -10.78
N GLY A 659 -1.54 -26.83 -11.78
CA GLY A 659 -1.23 -25.55 -12.41
C GLY A 659 -1.52 -24.36 -11.49
N ALA A 660 -1.19 -23.15 -11.96
CA ALA A 660 -1.37 -21.90 -11.19
C ALA A 660 -2.84 -21.47 -10.99
N LYS A 661 -3.81 -22.24 -11.50
CA LYS A 661 -5.25 -21.94 -11.40
C LYS A 661 -5.76 -21.84 -9.96
N ALA A 662 -5.22 -22.65 -9.04
CA ALA A 662 -5.62 -22.59 -7.63
C ALA A 662 -5.26 -21.24 -6.98
N ILE A 663 -4.08 -20.69 -7.31
CA ILE A 663 -3.65 -19.36 -6.86
C ILE A 663 -4.56 -18.29 -7.46
N LEU A 664 -4.90 -18.40 -8.75
CA LEU A 664 -5.80 -17.49 -9.44
C LEU A 664 -7.20 -17.44 -8.81
N LEU A 665 -7.75 -18.61 -8.44
CA LEU A 665 -9.08 -18.73 -7.84
C LEU A 665 -9.10 -18.38 -6.34
N GLY A 666 -7.98 -18.55 -5.64
CA GLY A 666 -7.84 -18.20 -4.23
C GLY A 666 -7.74 -16.70 -3.94
N ALA A 667 -7.60 -15.86 -4.98
CA ALA A 667 -7.44 -14.41 -4.85
C ALA A 667 -8.31 -13.62 -5.85
N PRO A 668 -9.64 -13.75 -5.83
CA PRO A 668 -10.52 -13.15 -6.85
C PRO A 668 -10.41 -11.62 -6.91
N GLY A 669 -10.19 -10.94 -5.78
CA GLY A 669 -9.95 -9.50 -5.72
C GLY A 669 -8.58 -9.05 -6.23
N ALA A 670 -7.70 -9.99 -6.59
CA ALA A 670 -6.35 -9.73 -7.08
C ALA A 670 -6.17 -10.02 -8.58
N VAL A 671 -7.25 -10.29 -9.31
CA VAL A 671 -7.24 -10.63 -10.74
C VAL A 671 -7.90 -9.53 -11.57
N LEU A 672 -7.13 -8.91 -12.46
CA LEU A 672 -7.62 -8.04 -13.53
C LEU A 672 -8.01 -8.89 -14.73
N ARG A 673 -9.32 -8.99 -14.98
CA ARG A 673 -9.86 -9.70 -16.14
C ARG A 673 -9.87 -8.78 -17.36
N VAL A 674 -9.22 -9.19 -18.44
CA VAL A 674 -9.15 -8.43 -19.69
C VAL A 674 -10.01 -9.12 -20.73
N ALA A 675 -11.08 -8.46 -21.16
CA ALA A 675 -11.95 -8.99 -22.20
C ALA A 675 -11.19 -9.14 -23.53
N ILE A 676 -11.16 -10.36 -24.06
CA ILE A 676 -10.61 -10.73 -25.37
C ILE A 676 -11.75 -11.28 -26.22
N GLU A 677 -11.86 -10.77 -27.45
CA GLU A 677 -12.91 -11.18 -28.38
C GLU A 677 -12.61 -12.54 -29.03
N ASP A 678 -11.34 -12.81 -29.30
CA ASP A 678 -10.88 -14.04 -29.93
C ASP A 678 -10.83 -15.21 -28.91
N PRO A 679 -11.42 -16.38 -29.22
CA PRO A 679 -11.43 -17.51 -28.30
C PRO A 679 -10.10 -18.27 -28.23
N GLY A 680 -9.08 -17.91 -29.01
CA GLY A 680 -7.76 -18.56 -29.03
C GLY A 680 -7.06 -18.61 -27.68
N VAL A 681 -7.37 -17.68 -26.77
CA VAL A 681 -6.93 -17.69 -25.36
C VAL A 681 -7.54 -18.82 -24.52
N LEU A 682 -8.53 -19.54 -25.05
CA LEU A 682 -9.20 -20.67 -24.39
C LEU A 682 -8.84 -22.03 -25.02
N ILE A 683 -8.08 -22.04 -26.12
CA ILE A 683 -7.89 -23.22 -26.97
C ILE A 683 -6.43 -23.69 -26.90
N ASP A 684 -6.22 -24.85 -26.30
CA ASP A 684 -5.00 -25.64 -26.37
C ASP A 684 -5.13 -26.80 -27.36
N VAL A 685 -4.04 -27.16 -28.04
CA VAL A 685 -4.03 -28.25 -29.02
C VAL A 685 -3.68 -29.57 -28.31
N ASP A 686 -4.68 -30.40 -28.06
CA ASP A 686 -4.52 -31.71 -27.41
C ASP A 686 -4.40 -32.89 -28.40
N VAL A 687 -5.00 -32.76 -29.60
CA VAL A 687 -4.90 -33.73 -30.71
C VAL A 687 -4.85 -32.95 -32.02
N PRO A 688 -3.92 -33.20 -32.95
CA PRO A 688 -3.96 -32.59 -34.27
C PRO A 688 -5.24 -33.02 -34.99
N GLY A 689 -6.11 -32.07 -35.35
CA GLY A 689 -7.23 -32.36 -36.25
C GLY A 689 -6.74 -32.89 -37.60
N PRO A 690 -7.54 -33.69 -38.33
CA PRO A 690 -7.15 -34.15 -39.66
C PRO A 690 -6.98 -32.93 -40.60
N ARG A 691 -5.92 -33.01 -41.41
CA ARG A 691 -5.42 -31.97 -42.33
C ARG A 691 -6.48 -31.35 -43.23
#